data_AF-A0A7V4KS47-F1
#
_entry.id   AF-A0A7V4KS47-F1
#
_cell.length_a   1.000
_cell.length_b   1.000
_cell.length_c   1.000
_cell.angle_alpha   90.00
_cell.angle_beta   90.00
_cell.angle_gamma   90.00
#
_symmetry.space_group_name_H-M   'P 1'
#
loop_
_entity.id
_entity.type
_entity.pdbx_description
1 polymer ?
#
loop_
_entity_poly.entity_id
_entity_poly.type
_entity_poly.pdbx_seq_one_letter_code
_entity_poly.pdbx_strand_id
1 'polypeptide(L)'
;MQGWGRRIGAAMAAAVLAACGGDATAPPPAPELVLVADSGAFQAAAPGAAFPEPIVVEVRDSLGRLAGGVAVTFAPAGGVQGPAPQVVTTGLDGRARVRWQAAPVPGASDLEVTAGDRAAPLRIPARAIRVTAVSPATLAVGQEGTLSGEGFDVTRSSVTIGGAAAQVLAATATSLRFLIPADACVPGGTVTVAAGIGGASSAGTPAPVSGAAPLALAVGEQRVLRGQGTYCVVLPDAASDAEWLVGVQSLAGVPELSTPVLLRGAGAAAPRVAALAVPTALRDGLVDLVGALDRHARHRAAEAALRAAEARVLAPLRGVARAPVPAARTAAALPLVGDTLPVRVINVGNPGCAASNFATIRAVVRAVGQRGIWLEDTGNPTTDPFTPADWQALSDAFDQHIYATDVAYFGEPSDLDADARVRIVVTKEINRASASLLGFVWSGDLFPVAGPGSCGSSNVGEYYYAKAPDPGNLAGGGAYSRAQALADGPNLIAHEFTHVIQFSRRLLVLSPARPSMQRWEAEGQATLAEMLVGLSNDGLAFRQNHDSTIALPRRPAGAPPGTEWYADPFADHAVYFGFNGRVGGSGSDPRPRLEEAPHACSFLSPDDPGICLSGRVAYGVPAILMFWMLDHLGPLYPGGERQMQRDFTDASVNTGFAALAQLAGRVGADFRDVQAQWGASLFTDDLPGMAPRLTLPSWNLPSIWARFVVTGRPTPIEWPGGSVSRVVAVRGGSSAYVRFAGPRPATAFTVGSATAAPLGDFQVWVVRVR
;
A
#
# COMPACT_ATOMS: atom_id res chain seq x y z
N MET A 1 -5.22 -30.00 -56.70
CA MET A 1 -5.76 -28.65 -56.99
C MET A 1 -4.79 -27.64 -56.39
N GLN A 2 -4.31 -26.73 -57.24
CA GLN A 2 -3.16 -25.84 -57.03
C GLN A 2 -3.53 -24.57 -56.26
N GLY A 3 -2.53 -23.96 -55.63
CA GLY A 3 -2.58 -22.55 -55.23
C GLY A 3 -1.48 -22.18 -54.25
N TRP A 4 -0.33 -21.74 -54.76
CA TRP A 4 0.75 -21.12 -54.00
C TRP A 4 1.31 -19.94 -54.80
N GLY A 5 1.52 -18.79 -54.14
CA GLY A 5 2.70 -17.97 -54.42
C GLY A 5 2.54 -16.46 -54.61
N ARG A 6 3.03 -15.75 -53.58
CA ARG A 6 4.00 -14.62 -53.64
C ARG A 6 3.52 -13.15 -53.64
N ARG A 7 4.44 -12.38 -53.04
CA ARG A 7 4.44 -11.04 -52.41
C ARG A 7 5.02 -9.96 -53.34
N ILE A 8 5.06 -8.71 -52.80
CA ILE A 8 5.82 -7.49 -53.19
C ILE A 8 4.99 -6.61 -54.15
N GLY A 9 4.85 -5.28 -54.05
CA GLY A 9 5.43 -4.20 -53.25
C GLY A 9 5.40 -2.91 -54.11
N ALA A 10 5.02 -1.77 -53.49
CA ALA A 10 5.26 -0.35 -53.84
C ALA A 10 5.27 0.16 -55.30
N ALA A 11 4.56 1.29 -55.56
CA ALA A 11 5.02 2.35 -56.47
C ALA A 11 4.26 3.69 -56.25
N MET A 12 5.02 4.79 -56.26
CA MET A 12 4.58 6.20 -56.18
C MET A 12 4.23 6.81 -57.55
N ALA A 13 3.30 7.77 -57.52
CA ALA A 13 3.29 9.12 -58.12
C ALA A 13 3.20 9.40 -59.66
N ALA A 14 2.59 10.58 -59.91
CA ALA A 14 2.48 11.43 -61.11
C ALA A 14 1.25 11.19 -62.02
N ALA A 15 0.53 12.18 -62.58
CA ALA A 15 0.68 13.64 -62.65
C ALA A 15 -0.57 14.31 -63.30
N VAL A 16 -0.81 15.58 -62.91
CA VAL A 16 -1.22 16.78 -63.69
C VAL A 16 -2.66 16.95 -64.28
N LEU A 17 -3.17 18.14 -63.93
CA LEU A 17 -4.29 19.00 -64.36
C LEU A 17 -4.78 19.02 -65.83
N ALA A 18 -6.10 19.14 -66.00
CA ALA A 18 -6.89 20.01 -66.92
C ALA A 18 -8.36 19.54 -66.88
N ALA A 19 -9.46 20.31 -66.98
CA ALA A 19 -9.76 21.72 -67.12
C ALA A 19 -11.26 21.93 -66.77
N CYS A 20 -11.64 23.20 -66.66
CA CYS A 20 -12.85 23.80 -66.07
C CYS A 20 -14.22 23.44 -66.71
N GLY A 21 -15.28 23.65 -65.92
CA GLY A 21 -16.60 24.05 -66.46
C GLY A 21 -17.80 23.53 -65.66
N GLY A 22 -18.22 24.25 -64.63
CA GLY A 22 -19.48 24.01 -63.95
C GLY A 22 -19.58 24.83 -62.68
N ASP A 23 -20.45 25.85 -62.72
CA ASP A 23 -20.95 26.73 -61.67
C ASP A 23 -20.30 26.60 -60.28
N ALA A 24 -19.82 27.74 -59.77
CA ALA A 24 -19.57 27.94 -58.35
C ALA A 24 -20.89 27.76 -57.59
N THR A 25 -21.26 26.51 -57.35
CA THR A 25 -22.20 26.11 -56.33
C THR A 25 -21.70 26.74 -55.05
N ALA A 26 -22.59 27.50 -54.40
CA ALA A 26 -22.29 28.08 -53.10
C ALA A 26 -21.60 27.01 -52.22
N PRO A 27 -20.55 27.37 -51.46
CA PRO A 27 -19.91 26.42 -50.57
C PRO A 27 -21.01 25.71 -49.77
N PRO A 28 -20.93 24.37 -49.60
CA PRO A 28 -21.96 23.62 -48.91
C PRO A 28 -22.25 24.32 -47.58
N PRO A 29 -23.55 24.48 -47.21
CA PRO A 29 -23.91 25.22 -46.02
C PRO A 29 -23.10 24.67 -44.85
N ALA A 30 -22.46 25.60 -44.13
CA ALA A 30 -21.54 25.23 -43.07
C ALA A 30 -22.28 24.31 -42.07
N PRO A 31 -21.67 23.18 -41.65
CA PRO A 31 -22.39 22.14 -40.91
C PRO A 31 -23.04 22.72 -39.65
N GLU A 32 -24.26 22.27 -39.35
CA GLU A 32 -24.95 22.57 -38.11
C GLU A 32 -24.08 22.14 -36.92
N LEU A 33 -24.07 22.98 -35.90
CA LEU A 33 -23.25 22.83 -34.71
C LEU A 33 -24.15 22.59 -33.49
N VAL A 34 -23.61 21.86 -32.53
CA VAL A 34 -24.22 21.62 -31.23
C VAL A 34 -23.30 22.20 -30.17
N LEU A 35 -23.86 23.08 -29.33
CA LEU A 35 -23.18 23.65 -28.18
C LEU A 35 -23.51 22.83 -26.94
N VAL A 36 -22.49 22.40 -26.21
CA VAL A 36 -22.63 21.66 -24.95
C VAL A 36 -21.85 22.38 -23.86
N ALA A 37 -22.49 22.65 -22.72
CA ALA A 37 -21.77 23.15 -21.55
C ALA A 37 -20.88 22.02 -21.01
N ASP A 38 -19.56 22.19 -21.08
CA ASP A 38 -18.56 21.25 -20.57
C ASP A 38 -18.32 21.50 -19.06
N SER A 39 -18.21 22.77 -18.65
CA SER A 39 -18.11 23.17 -17.24
C SER A 39 -18.57 24.61 -17.00
N GLY A 40 -18.78 24.97 -15.72
CA GLY A 40 -19.11 26.35 -15.31
C GLY A 40 -20.61 26.72 -15.37
N ALA A 41 -21.51 25.74 -15.45
CA ALA A 41 -22.95 25.95 -15.26
C ALA A 41 -23.33 25.92 -13.77
N PHE A 42 -24.50 26.50 -13.44
CA PHE A 42 -25.04 26.62 -12.09
C PHE A 42 -24.09 27.29 -11.10
N GLN A 43 -23.46 28.39 -11.51
CA GLN A 43 -22.55 29.14 -10.64
C GLN A 43 -23.27 30.22 -9.84
N ALA A 44 -22.73 30.53 -8.66
CA ALA A 44 -23.16 31.65 -7.83
C ALA A 44 -21.98 32.57 -7.51
N ALA A 45 -22.21 33.89 -7.50
CA ALA A 45 -21.23 34.86 -7.03
C ALA A 45 -21.95 36.07 -6.40
N ALA A 46 -21.20 36.92 -5.71
CA ALA A 46 -21.72 38.22 -5.28
C ALA A 46 -22.06 39.08 -6.53
N PRO A 47 -23.02 40.01 -6.44
CA PRO A 47 -23.35 40.87 -7.59
C PRO A 47 -22.12 41.61 -8.12
N GLY A 48 -21.88 41.52 -9.42
CA GLY A 48 -20.72 42.11 -10.12
C GLY A 48 -19.38 41.37 -9.93
N ALA A 49 -19.33 40.31 -9.12
CA ALA A 49 -18.09 39.53 -8.93
C ALA A 49 -17.89 38.49 -10.04
N ALA A 50 -16.63 38.10 -10.27
CA ALA A 50 -16.31 36.98 -11.16
C ALA A 50 -16.84 35.66 -10.59
N PHE A 51 -17.31 34.78 -11.47
CA PHE A 51 -17.67 33.42 -11.07
C PHE A 51 -16.42 32.60 -10.69
N PRO A 52 -16.52 31.67 -9.72
CA PRO A 52 -15.37 30.90 -9.23
C PRO A 52 -14.70 30.05 -10.32
N GLU A 53 -15.50 29.40 -11.17
CA GLU A 53 -15.04 28.53 -12.25
C GLU A 53 -15.18 29.21 -13.62
N PRO A 54 -14.24 28.99 -14.55
CA PRO A 54 -14.42 29.43 -15.93
C PRO A 54 -15.59 28.69 -16.58
N ILE A 55 -16.23 29.33 -17.54
CA ILE A 55 -17.28 28.73 -18.36
C ILE A 55 -16.62 28.12 -19.58
N VAL A 56 -16.84 26.82 -19.80
CA VAL A 56 -16.29 26.09 -20.93
C VAL A 56 -17.44 25.49 -21.74
N VAL A 57 -17.45 25.80 -23.03
CA VAL A 57 -18.42 25.25 -23.99
C VAL A 57 -17.67 24.44 -25.02
N GLU A 58 -18.13 23.21 -25.22
CA GLU A 58 -17.69 22.32 -26.27
C GLU A 58 -18.60 22.47 -27.48
N VAL A 59 -18.00 22.57 -28.66
CA VAL A 59 -18.70 22.71 -29.94
C VAL A 59 -18.50 21.44 -30.73
N ARG A 60 -19.61 20.83 -31.13
CA ARG A 60 -19.62 19.62 -31.97
C ARG A 60 -20.30 19.89 -33.29
N ASP A 61 -19.96 19.14 -34.33
CA ASP A 61 -20.74 19.08 -35.56
C ASP A 61 -21.91 18.10 -35.45
N SER A 62 -22.78 18.06 -36.46
CA SER A 62 -23.91 17.14 -36.54
C SER A 62 -23.55 15.64 -36.55
N LEU A 63 -22.27 15.30 -36.72
CA LEU A 63 -21.73 13.94 -36.62
C LEU A 63 -21.12 13.64 -35.24
N GLY A 64 -21.23 14.58 -34.29
CA GLY A 64 -20.73 14.46 -32.92
C GLY A 64 -19.23 14.70 -32.75
N ARG A 65 -18.54 15.17 -33.79
CA ARG A 65 -17.08 15.43 -33.80
C ARG A 65 -16.80 16.84 -33.28
N LEU A 66 -15.66 17.01 -32.60
CA LEU A 66 -15.22 18.30 -32.06
C LEU A 66 -14.93 19.29 -33.20
N ALA A 67 -15.50 20.49 -33.11
CA ALA A 67 -15.42 21.52 -34.14
C ALA A 67 -14.47 22.65 -33.72
N GLY A 68 -13.24 22.63 -34.26
CA GLY A 68 -12.24 23.68 -34.06
C GLY A 68 -12.40 24.87 -35.01
N GLY A 69 -11.90 26.04 -34.58
CA GLY A 69 -11.96 27.28 -35.38
C GLY A 69 -13.33 27.98 -35.41
N VAL A 70 -14.27 27.58 -34.55
CA VAL A 70 -15.61 28.17 -34.45
C VAL A 70 -15.59 29.36 -33.50
N ALA A 71 -16.07 30.52 -33.94
CA ALA A 71 -16.28 31.68 -33.08
C ALA A 71 -17.53 31.48 -32.19
N VAL A 72 -17.33 31.41 -30.89
CA VAL A 72 -18.38 31.26 -29.87
C VAL A 72 -18.56 32.58 -29.13
N THR A 73 -19.77 33.11 -29.12
CA THR A 73 -20.12 34.35 -28.42
C THR A 73 -20.80 34.01 -27.09
N PHE A 74 -20.27 34.57 -26.01
CA PHE A 74 -20.85 34.52 -24.67
C PHE A 74 -21.47 35.89 -24.37
N ALA A 75 -22.76 35.93 -24.04
CA ALA A 75 -23.48 37.15 -23.70
C ALA A 75 -24.39 36.92 -22.49
N PRO A 76 -24.81 37.98 -21.78
CA PRO A 76 -25.92 37.86 -20.82
C PRO A 76 -27.18 37.40 -21.55
N ALA A 77 -27.93 36.46 -20.96
CA ALA A 77 -29.21 36.03 -21.53
C ALA A 77 -30.21 37.20 -21.58
N GLY A 78 -31.20 37.11 -22.47
CA GLY A 78 -32.23 38.16 -22.63
C GLY A 78 -32.84 38.59 -21.29
N GLY A 79 -32.79 39.90 -21.01
CA GLY A 79 -33.31 40.49 -19.75
C GLY A 79 -32.38 40.42 -18.55
N VAL A 80 -31.18 39.83 -18.69
CA VAL A 80 -30.14 39.79 -17.65
C VAL A 80 -29.12 40.91 -17.88
N GLN A 81 -28.83 41.68 -16.83
CA GLN A 81 -27.71 42.63 -16.86
C GLN A 81 -26.38 41.89 -16.68
N GLY A 82 -25.36 42.24 -17.45
CA GLY A 82 -24.06 41.58 -17.34
C GLY A 82 -22.97 42.26 -18.17
N PRO A 83 -21.76 41.68 -18.22
CA PRO A 83 -20.65 42.24 -18.98
C PRO A 83 -20.93 42.21 -20.49
N ALA A 84 -20.18 43.02 -21.25
CA ALA A 84 -20.28 43.05 -22.71
C ALA A 84 -20.00 41.66 -23.32
N PRO A 85 -20.64 41.31 -24.45
CA PRO A 85 -20.41 40.03 -25.11
C PRO A 85 -18.93 39.76 -25.39
N GLN A 86 -18.49 38.53 -25.16
CA GLN A 86 -17.12 38.09 -25.44
C GLN A 86 -17.12 37.00 -26.50
N VAL A 87 -16.21 37.08 -27.47
CA VAL A 87 -16.07 36.10 -28.54
C VAL A 87 -14.78 35.31 -28.34
N VAL A 88 -14.89 33.98 -28.30
CA VAL A 88 -13.75 33.06 -28.15
C VAL A 88 -13.80 32.02 -29.27
N THR A 89 -12.70 31.83 -29.97
CA THR A 89 -12.58 30.82 -31.03
C THR A 89 -12.18 29.48 -30.44
N THR A 90 -12.84 28.39 -30.84
CA THR A 90 -12.51 27.03 -30.37
C THR A 90 -11.14 26.55 -30.87
N GLY A 91 -10.42 25.82 -30.00
CA GLY A 91 -9.20 25.10 -30.37
C GLY A 91 -9.46 23.84 -31.19
N LEU A 92 -8.42 23.07 -31.54
CA LEU A 92 -8.58 21.78 -32.24
C LEU A 92 -9.32 20.72 -31.40
N ASP A 93 -9.42 20.95 -30.09
CA ASP A 93 -10.23 20.19 -29.13
C ASP A 93 -11.72 20.62 -29.11
N GLY A 94 -12.11 21.57 -29.96
CA GLY A 94 -13.50 22.03 -30.07
C GLY A 94 -14.01 22.85 -28.88
N ARG A 95 -13.14 23.35 -28.00
CA ARG A 95 -13.56 24.03 -26.76
C ARG A 95 -13.29 25.53 -26.76
N ALA A 96 -14.25 26.30 -26.26
CA ALA A 96 -14.15 27.73 -26.01
C ALA A 96 -14.31 28.01 -24.51
N ARG A 97 -13.43 28.86 -23.94
CA ARG A 97 -13.34 29.09 -22.49
C ARG A 97 -13.33 30.59 -22.18
N VAL A 98 -14.14 31.00 -21.19
CA VAL A 98 -14.22 32.39 -20.72
C VAL A 98 -14.28 32.49 -19.20
N ARG A 99 -13.76 33.59 -18.63
CA ARG A 99 -14.05 33.97 -17.23
C ARG A 99 -15.17 35.02 -17.26
N TRP A 100 -16.27 34.75 -16.56
CA TRP A 100 -17.46 35.59 -16.60
C TRP A 100 -17.79 36.18 -15.23
N GLN A 101 -18.56 37.27 -15.23
CA GLN A 101 -19.00 37.97 -14.03
C GLN A 101 -20.50 37.86 -13.84
N ALA A 102 -20.93 37.78 -12.57
CA ALA A 102 -22.34 37.81 -12.21
C ALA A 102 -22.95 39.19 -12.48
N ALA A 103 -24.28 39.22 -12.64
CA ALA A 103 -25.03 40.46 -12.80
C ALA A 103 -24.74 41.44 -11.66
N PRO A 104 -24.74 42.76 -11.90
CA PRO A 104 -24.50 43.77 -10.86
C PRO A 104 -25.63 43.84 -9.81
N VAL A 105 -26.77 43.22 -10.09
CA VAL A 105 -27.94 43.11 -9.20
C VAL A 105 -28.20 41.66 -8.80
N PRO A 106 -28.63 41.37 -7.56
CA PRO A 106 -29.01 40.01 -7.16
C PRO A 106 -30.14 39.43 -8.02
N GLY A 107 -30.06 38.13 -8.31
CA GLY A 107 -31.02 37.42 -9.17
C GLY A 107 -30.34 36.65 -10.29
N ALA A 108 -31.10 36.38 -11.37
CA ALA A 108 -30.61 35.62 -12.51
C ALA A 108 -29.35 36.28 -13.12
N SER A 109 -28.35 35.45 -13.44
CA SER A 109 -27.13 35.85 -14.14
C SER A 109 -26.84 34.88 -15.29
N ASP A 110 -27.90 34.31 -15.85
CA ASP A 110 -27.82 33.29 -16.90
C ASP A 110 -27.10 33.86 -18.13
N LEU A 111 -26.25 33.04 -18.74
CA LEU A 111 -25.58 33.37 -19.99
C LEU A 111 -26.29 32.72 -21.16
N GLU A 112 -26.22 33.38 -22.30
CA GLU A 112 -26.56 32.82 -23.60
C GLU A 112 -25.28 32.67 -24.42
N VAL A 113 -25.06 31.47 -24.95
CA VAL A 113 -23.91 31.13 -25.76
C VAL A 113 -24.38 30.79 -27.16
N THR A 114 -23.79 31.43 -28.16
CA THR A 114 -24.15 31.27 -29.57
C THR A 114 -22.92 31.02 -30.44
N ALA A 115 -23.10 30.36 -31.58
CA ALA A 115 -22.06 30.12 -32.58
C ALA A 115 -22.56 30.58 -33.96
N GLY A 116 -22.93 31.86 -34.06
CA GLY A 116 -23.70 32.40 -35.19
C GLY A 116 -25.06 31.70 -35.35
N ASP A 117 -25.58 31.66 -36.57
CA ASP A 117 -26.87 31.01 -36.88
C ASP A 117 -26.75 29.48 -37.08
N ARG A 118 -25.58 28.91 -36.77
CA ARG A 118 -25.26 27.50 -37.03
C ARG A 118 -25.61 26.56 -35.88
N ALA A 119 -25.99 27.09 -34.72
CA ALA A 119 -26.38 26.31 -33.55
C ALA A 119 -27.56 26.99 -32.84
N ALA A 120 -28.41 26.18 -32.20
CA ALA A 120 -29.36 26.72 -31.23
C ALA A 120 -28.61 27.39 -30.05
N PRO A 121 -29.06 28.55 -29.54
CA PRO A 121 -28.47 29.18 -28.38
C PRO A 121 -28.46 28.26 -27.16
N LEU A 122 -27.31 28.14 -26.51
CA LEU A 122 -27.13 27.38 -25.27
C LEU A 122 -27.26 28.34 -24.08
N ARG A 123 -28.20 28.06 -23.17
CA ARG A 123 -28.36 28.82 -21.94
C ARG A 123 -27.58 28.17 -20.80
N ILE A 124 -26.70 28.94 -20.14
CA ILE A 124 -25.90 28.49 -19.01
C ILE A 124 -26.43 29.16 -17.74
N PRO A 125 -27.12 28.42 -16.84
CA PRO A 125 -27.72 29.02 -15.66
C PRO A 125 -26.66 29.52 -14.68
N ALA A 126 -26.83 30.72 -14.12
CA ALA A 126 -25.97 31.25 -13.06
C ALA A 126 -26.69 32.34 -12.27
N ARG A 127 -26.13 32.75 -11.13
CA ARG A 127 -26.85 33.64 -10.22
C ARG A 127 -25.98 34.60 -9.41
N ALA A 128 -26.44 35.83 -9.30
CA ALA A 128 -25.94 36.81 -8.35
C ALA A 128 -26.69 36.65 -7.02
N ILE A 129 -25.98 36.32 -5.96
CA ILE A 129 -26.54 36.11 -4.63
C ILE A 129 -25.91 37.11 -3.67
N ARG A 130 -26.75 37.77 -2.88
CA ARG A 130 -26.30 38.63 -1.77
C ARG A 130 -26.87 38.06 -0.47
N VAL A 131 -26.00 37.62 0.42
CA VAL A 131 -26.39 37.29 1.79
C VAL A 131 -26.37 38.57 2.62
N THR A 132 -27.43 38.83 3.39
CA THR A 132 -27.55 40.03 4.23
C THR A 132 -27.54 39.72 5.72
N ALA A 133 -28.01 38.54 6.14
CA ALA A 133 -27.97 38.13 7.54
C ALA A 133 -27.96 36.60 7.71
N VAL A 134 -27.40 36.17 8.84
CA VAL A 134 -27.44 34.79 9.33
C VAL A 134 -28.13 34.81 10.70
N SER A 135 -29.11 33.92 10.91
CA SER A 135 -29.83 33.79 12.17
C SER A 135 -29.98 32.31 12.56
N PRO A 136 -29.89 31.92 13.84
CA PRO A 136 -29.51 32.74 14.99
C PRO A 136 -28.10 33.32 14.89
N ALA A 137 -27.79 34.32 15.72
CA ALA A 137 -26.50 35.01 15.71
C ALA A 137 -25.32 34.05 15.93
N THR A 138 -25.52 32.96 16.66
CA THR A 138 -24.59 31.82 16.76
C THR A 138 -25.32 30.56 16.32
N LEU A 139 -24.83 29.91 15.27
CA LEU A 139 -25.38 28.66 14.80
C LEU A 139 -24.83 27.49 15.62
N ALA A 140 -25.56 26.37 15.69
CA ALA A 140 -25.07 25.15 16.32
C ALA A 140 -25.37 23.93 15.41
N VAL A 141 -24.51 22.92 15.47
CA VAL A 141 -24.80 21.62 14.85
C VAL A 141 -26.08 21.02 15.45
N GLY A 142 -26.89 20.40 14.60
CA GLY A 142 -28.22 19.88 14.98
C GLY A 142 -29.32 20.93 15.07
N GLN A 143 -29.02 22.21 14.81
CA GLN A 143 -29.98 23.31 14.91
C GLN A 143 -30.41 23.84 13.53
N GLU A 144 -31.66 24.30 13.43
CA GLU A 144 -32.12 25.08 12.28
C GLU A 144 -31.55 26.51 12.30
N GLY A 145 -31.17 27.00 11.12
CA GLY A 145 -30.78 28.37 10.87
C GLY A 145 -31.57 28.97 9.70
N THR A 146 -31.47 30.27 9.55
CA THR A 146 -32.04 31.05 8.46
C THR A 146 -30.96 31.95 7.87
N LEU A 147 -30.80 31.86 6.55
CA LEU A 147 -29.98 32.77 5.77
C LEU A 147 -30.92 33.75 5.07
N SER A 148 -30.82 35.04 5.41
CA SER A 148 -31.56 36.10 4.73
C SER A 148 -30.68 36.76 3.69
N GLY A 149 -31.29 37.15 2.58
CA GLY A 149 -30.56 37.71 1.46
C GLY A 149 -31.45 38.08 0.29
N GLU A 150 -30.81 38.21 -0.86
CA GLU A 150 -31.39 38.47 -2.15
C GLU A 150 -30.69 37.61 -3.18
N GLY A 151 -31.30 37.45 -4.34
CA GLY A 151 -30.89 36.38 -5.22
C GLY A 151 -31.72 35.18 -4.84
N PHE A 152 -31.24 34.20 -4.08
CA PHE A 152 -31.76 32.81 -3.85
C PHE A 152 -32.74 32.13 -4.84
N ASP A 153 -32.38 30.93 -5.29
CA ASP A 153 -33.24 30.12 -6.18
C ASP A 153 -34.21 29.27 -5.34
N VAL A 154 -35.50 29.30 -5.65
CA VAL A 154 -36.54 28.66 -4.83
C VAL A 154 -36.53 27.13 -4.88
N THR A 155 -35.87 26.51 -5.86
CA THR A 155 -35.80 25.04 -6.00
C THR A 155 -34.39 24.48 -5.92
N ARG A 156 -33.37 25.28 -6.24
CA ARG A 156 -31.98 24.81 -6.39
C ARG A 156 -30.99 25.45 -5.44
N SER A 157 -31.46 26.21 -4.45
CA SER A 157 -30.57 26.79 -3.44
C SER A 157 -29.90 25.72 -2.59
N SER A 158 -28.66 25.99 -2.20
CA SER A 158 -27.85 25.21 -1.27
C SER A 158 -27.26 26.14 -0.22
N VAL A 159 -26.95 25.59 0.96
CA VAL A 159 -26.29 26.34 2.05
C VAL A 159 -25.05 25.55 2.49
N THR A 160 -23.94 26.24 2.68
CA THR A 160 -22.72 25.68 3.26
C THR A 160 -22.32 26.44 4.53
N ILE A 161 -21.90 25.71 5.56
CA ILE A 161 -21.45 26.22 6.86
C ILE A 161 -20.01 25.75 7.10
N GLY A 162 -19.05 26.68 7.05
CA GLY A 162 -17.63 26.35 7.15
C GLY A 162 -17.15 25.38 6.06
N GLY A 163 -17.87 25.31 4.92
CA GLY A 163 -17.65 24.36 3.83
C GLY A 163 -18.46 23.05 3.93
N ALA A 164 -19.08 22.74 5.07
CA ALA A 164 -19.98 21.59 5.20
C ALA A 164 -21.37 21.91 4.63
N ALA A 165 -22.00 20.97 3.93
CA ALA A 165 -23.35 21.17 3.39
C ALA A 165 -24.39 21.13 4.51
N ALA A 166 -25.29 22.12 4.53
CA ALA A 166 -26.50 22.12 5.35
C ALA A 166 -27.71 21.66 4.52
N GLN A 167 -28.68 21.04 5.19
CA GLN A 167 -29.93 20.64 4.54
C GLN A 167 -30.83 21.85 4.39
N VAL A 168 -31.17 22.25 3.17
CA VAL A 168 -32.16 23.31 2.93
C VAL A 168 -33.56 22.74 3.19
N LEU A 169 -34.28 23.32 4.14
CA LEU A 169 -35.64 22.94 4.54
C LEU A 169 -36.71 23.73 3.79
N ALA A 170 -36.43 24.99 3.48
CA ALA A 170 -37.30 25.86 2.70
C ALA A 170 -36.48 26.96 2.00
N ALA A 171 -36.87 27.32 0.79
CA ALA A 171 -36.21 28.36 0.01
C ALA A 171 -37.23 29.34 -0.59
N THR A 172 -37.00 30.63 -0.37
CA THR A 172 -37.65 31.74 -1.09
C THR A 172 -36.58 32.57 -1.80
N ALA A 173 -36.98 33.57 -2.58
CA ALA A 173 -36.03 34.49 -3.23
C ALA A 173 -35.18 35.30 -2.23
N THR A 174 -35.57 35.34 -0.95
CA THR A 174 -34.92 36.17 0.08
C THR A 174 -34.60 35.46 1.40
N SER A 175 -35.01 34.20 1.56
CA SER A 175 -34.78 33.41 2.77
C SER A 175 -34.49 31.94 2.45
N LEU A 176 -33.43 31.39 3.04
CA LEU A 176 -33.17 29.95 3.08
C LEU A 176 -33.24 29.47 4.53
N ARG A 177 -34.23 28.64 4.86
CA ARG A 177 -34.24 27.91 6.13
C ARG A 177 -33.49 26.61 5.95
N PHE A 178 -32.56 26.31 6.85
CA PHE A 178 -31.69 25.15 6.74
C PHE A 178 -31.48 24.47 8.09
N LEU A 179 -31.13 23.19 8.08
CA LEU A 179 -30.69 22.43 9.25
C LEU A 179 -29.21 22.12 9.10
N ILE A 180 -28.41 22.43 10.13
CA ILE A 180 -27.05 21.91 10.24
C ILE A 180 -27.14 20.50 10.80
N PRO A 181 -26.70 19.45 10.08
CA PRO A 181 -26.74 18.10 10.62
C PRO A 181 -26.01 18.01 11.97
N ALA A 182 -26.51 17.20 12.90
CA ALA A 182 -25.90 17.04 14.23
C ALA A 182 -24.51 16.41 14.18
N ASP A 183 -24.24 15.63 13.13
CA ASP A 183 -22.97 14.98 12.82
C ASP A 183 -22.10 15.79 11.84
N ALA A 184 -22.50 17.03 11.51
CA ALA A 184 -21.73 17.88 10.61
C ALA A 184 -20.37 18.25 11.23
N CYS A 185 -19.30 17.94 10.52
CA CYS A 185 -17.95 18.35 10.92
C CYS A 185 -17.70 19.80 10.54
N VAL A 186 -18.05 20.71 11.44
CA VAL A 186 -17.86 22.15 11.28
C VAL A 186 -16.93 22.63 12.40
N PRO A 187 -15.88 23.42 12.11
CA PRO A 187 -15.03 23.94 13.16
C PRO A 187 -15.80 24.93 14.03
N GLY A 188 -15.61 24.85 15.34
CA GLY A 188 -16.12 25.85 16.27
C GLY A 188 -15.43 27.20 16.07
N GLY A 189 -16.19 28.29 16.25
CA GLY A 189 -15.71 29.66 16.06
C GLY A 189 -16.33 30.35 14.86
N THR A 190 -15.71 31.43 14.37
CA THR A 190 -16.22 32.17 13.21
C THR A 190 -15.89 31.43 11.92
N VAL A 191 -16.92 30.95 11.22
CA VAL A 191 -16.78 30.28 9.93
C VAL A 191 -17.57 31.00 8.85
N THR A 192 -17.25 30.68 7.59
CA THR A 192 -17.94 31.23 6.43
C THR A 192 -19.25 30.49 6.17
N VAL A 193 -20.37 31.22 6.12
CA VAL A 193 -21.70 30.73 5.74
C VAL A 193 -22.05 31.25 4.35
N ALA A 194 -22.35 30.39 3.39
CA ALA A 194 -22.64 30.80 2.02
C ALA A 194 -23.90 30.12 1.47
N ALA A 195 -24.67 30.88 0.68
CA ALA A 195 -25.70 30.33 -0.20
C ALA A 195 -25.12 30.01 -1.57
N GLY A 196 -25.66 29.01 -2.24
CA GLY A 196 -25.24 28.60 -3.57
C GLY A 196 -26.37 28.06 -4.42
N ILE A 197 -26.06 27.69 -5.67
CA ILE A 197 -26.94 26.88 -6.53
C ILE A 197 -26.13 25.75 -7.15
N GLY A 198 -26.71 24.55 -7.29
CA GLY A 198 -26.07 23.45 -8.03
C GLY A 198 -24.65 23.05 -7.58
N GLY A 199 -24.28 23.33 -6.31
CA GLY A 199 -22.96 23.03 -5.74
C GLY A 199 -21.96 24.20 -5.69
N ALA A 200 -22.21 25.31 -6.39
CA ALA A 200 -21.37 26.51 -6.35
C ALA A 200 -21.89 27.53 -5.33
N SER A 201 -21.00 28.10 -4.51
CA SER A 201 -21.36 29.03 -3.42
C SER A 201 -21.02 30.49 -3.76
N SER A 202 -21.84 31.41 -3.25
CA SER A 202 -21.60 32.86 -3.24
C SER A 202 -20.43 33.25 -2.31
N ALA A 203 -20.07 34.53 -2.32
CA ALA A 203 -19.17 35.07 -1.30
C ALA A 203 -19.82 34.87 0.08
N GLY A 204 -19.15 34.14 0.97
CA GLY A 204 -19.75 33.78 2.24
C GLY A 204 -19.71 34.90 3.28
N THR A 205 -20.61 34.81 4.24
CA THR A 205 -20.77 35.73 5.37
C THR A 205 -20.19 35.07 6.62
N PRO A 206 -19.32 35.76 7.39
CA PRO A 206 -18.79 35.20 8.64
C PRO A 206 -19.93 35.08 9.67
N ALA A 207 -20.04 33.91 10.30
CA ALA A 207 -20.95 33.67 11.41
C ALA A 207 -20.28 32.79 12.48
N PRO A 208 -20.50 33.06 13.78
CA PRO A 208 -20.02 32.18 14.82
C PRO A 208 -20.84 30.89 14.84
N VAL A 209 -20.15 29.76 14.97
CA VAL A 209 -20.73 28.42 15.04
C VAL A 209 -20.22 27.72 16.30
N SER A 210 -21.13 27.16 17.08
CA SER A 210 -20.84 26.16 18.10
C SER A 210 -20.68 24.79 17.43
N GLY A 211 -19.49 24.56 16.87
CA GLY A 211 -19.10 23.34 16.16
C GLY A 211 -18.13 22.47 16.96
N ALA A 212 -17.43 21.58 16.27
CA ALA A 212 -16.38 20.74 16.86
C ALA A 212 -15.15 21.58 17.24
N ALA A 213 -14.64 21.37 18.45
CA ALA A 213 -13.45 22.04 18.92
C ALA A 213 -12.21 21.56 18.15
N PRO A 214 -11.25 22.45 17.82
CA PRO A 214 -9.97 22.04 17.27
C PRO A 214 -9.21 21.07 18.18
N LEU A 215 -8.49 20.14 17.57
CA LEU A 215 -7.58 19.24 18.28
C LEU A 215 -6.47 20.05 18.95
N ALA A 216 -6.37 19.92 20.27
CA ALA A 216 -5.27 20.45 21.06
C ALA A 216 -4.26 19.32 21.31
N LEU A 217 -3.27 19.19 20.43
CA LEU A 217 -2.16 18.24 20.57
C LEU A 217 -0.82 18.98 20.71
N ALA A 218 0.04 18.50 21.60
CA ALA A 218 1.44 18.89 21.63
C ALA A 218 2.20 18.28 20.43
N VAL A 219 3.36 18.86 20.06
CA VAL A 219 4.24 18.23 19.06
C VAL A 219 4.63 16.85 19.56
N GLY A 220 4.48 15.84 18.70
CA GLY A 220 4.72 14.44 19.02
C GLY A 220 3.56 13.70 19.68
N GLU A 221 2.44 14.37 19.98
CA GLU A 221 1.26 13.72 20.54
C GLU A 221 0.39 13.12 19.43
N GLN A 222 -0.11 11.89 19.68
CA GLN A 222 -1.07 11.20 18.83
C GLN A 222 -2.45 11.17 19.47
N ARG A 223 -3.49 11.36 18.66
CA ARG A 223 -4.89 11.09 19.02
C ARG A 223 -5.47 10.04 18.09
N VAL A 224 -6.10 9.01 18.65
CA VAL A 224 -6.88 8.02 17.89
C VAL A 224 -8.37 8.29 18.07
N LEU A 225 -9.07 8.51 16.96
CA LEU A 225 -10.51 8.67 16.88
C LEU A 225 -11.15 7.31 16.61
N ARG A 226 -12.09 6.92 17.48
CA ARG A 226 -12.78 5.63 17.46
C ARG A 226 -14.27 5.84 17.20
N GLY A 227 -14.92 4.93 16.48
CA GLY A 227 -16.36 4.97 16.20
C GLY A 227 -16.74 4.18 14.96
N GLN A 228 -18.04 4.07 14.67
CA GLN A 228 -18.54 3.53 13.41
C GLN A 228 -19.36 4.63 12.73
N GLY A 229 -18.80 5.28 11.71
CA GLY A 229 -19.44 6.40 11.05
C GLY A 229 -18.46 7.36 10.39
N THR A 230 -18.85 8.63 10.29
CA THR A 230 -17.99 9.71 9.81
C THR A 230 -17.10 10.21 10.93
N TYR A 231 -15.80 10.27 10.69
CA TYR A 231 -14.84 10.87 11.62
C TYR A 231 -14.67 12.36 11.29
N CYS A 232 -14.60 13.17 12.34
CA CYS A 232 -14.36 14.60 12.24
C CYS A 232 -13.01 14.95 12.89
N VAL A 233 -12.10 15.49 12.09
CA VAL A 233 -10.81 16.04 12.52
C VAL A 233 -10.87 17.54 12.33
N VAL A 234 -10.78 18.32 13.41
CA VAL A 234 -10.65 19.77 13.31
C VAL A 234 -9.22 20.14 13.68
N LEU A 235 -8.46 20.65 12.71
CA LEU A 235 -7.12 21.16 12.95
C LEU A 235 -7.19 22.65 13.30
N PRO A 236 -6.39 23.13 14.27
CA PRO A 236 -6.35 24.55 14.62
C PRO A 236 -5.79 25.39 13.47
N ASP A 237 -6.01 26.70 13.56
CA ASP A 237 -5.32 27.66 12.72
C ASP A 237 -3.81 27.59 12.97
N ALA A 238 -3.04 27.82 11.91
CA ALA A 238 -1.59 27.82 11.94
C ALA A 238 -1.08 29.05 11.19
N ALA A 239 -0.37 29.91 11.92
CA ALA A 239 0.30 31.08 11.34
C ALA A 239 1.71 30.77 10.81
N SER A 240 2.28 29.60 11.13
CA SER A 240 3.62 29.16 10.75
C SER A 240 3.63 27.71 10.23
N ASP A 241 4.80 27.08 10.20
CA ASP A 241 5.15 25.76 9.67
C ASP A 241 4.55 24.54 10.43
N ALA A 242 3.38 24.68 11.04
CA ALA A 242 2.73 23.58 11.74
C ALA A 242 2.39 22.44 10.79
N GLU A 243 2.66 21.21 11.22
CA GLU A 243 2.53 20.01 10.38
C GLU A 243 1.76 18.92 11.11
N TRP A 244 0.80 18.30 10.42
CA TRP A 244 -0.03 17.23 10.95
C TRP A 244 -0.07 16.07 9.97
N LEU A 245 -0.03 14.86 10.52
CA LEU A 245 -0.22 13.62 9.78
C LEU A 245 -1.50 12.95 10.26
N VAL A 246 -2.39 12.63 9.33
CA VAL A 246 -3.65 11.93 9.58
C VAL A 246 -3.59 10.58 8.88
N GLY A 247 -3.77 9.50 9.62
CA GLY A 247 -3.91 8.16 9.06
C GLY A 247 -5.36 7.71 9.07
N VAL A 248 -5.83 7.26 7.92
CA VAL A 248 -7.14 6.63 7.74
C VAL A 248 -6.90 5.14 7.55
N GLN A 249 -7.10 4.38 8.62
CA GLN A 249 -6.62 3.01 8.72
C GLN A 249 -7.76 1.99 8.76
N SER A 250 -7.63 0.96 7.94
CA SER A 250 -8.47 -0.23 8.00
C SER A 250 -7.88 -1.25 8.96
N LEU A 251 -8.68 -1.71 9.91
CA LEU A 251 -8.37 -2.78 10.85
C LEU A 251 -8.97 -4.11 10.43
N ALA A 252 -9.56 -4.19 9.23
CA ALA A 252 -10.06 -5.44 8.69
C ALA A 252 -8.88 -6.38 8.41
N GLY A 253 -8.94 -7.59 8.97
CA GLY A 253 -7.97 -8.66 8.73
C GLY A 253 -8.15 -9.39 7.39
N VAL A 254 -8.87 -8.80 6.43
CA VAL A 254 -9.22 -9.40 5.15
C VAL A 254 -8.56 -8.58 4.02
N PRO A 255 -7.53 -9.11 3.34
CA PRO A 255 -6.74 -8.35 2.36
C PRO A 255 -7.55 -7.89 1.16
N GLU A 256 -8.55 -8.66 0.74
CA GLU A 256 -9.43 -8.38 -0.42
C GLU A 256 -10.45 -7.28 -0.12
N LEU A 257 -10.72 -6.99 1.16
CA LEU A 257 -11.69 -5.96 1.53
C LEU A 257 -11.11 -4.59 1.19
N SER A 258 -11.64 -3.98 0.13
CA SER A 258 -11.32 -2.63 -0.30
C SER A 258 -12.50 -1.71 -0.03
N THR A 259 -12.33 -0.74 0.87
CA THR A 259 -13.40 0.19 1.26
C THR A 259 -13.14 1.55 0.62
N PRO A 260 -14.05 2.08 -0.22
CA PRO A 260 -13.94 3.43 -0.74
C PRO A 260 -14.28 4.43 0.37
N VAL A 261 -13.27 5.18 0.79
CA VAL A 261 -13.36 6.21 1.83
C VAL A 261 -13.38 7.58 1.18
N LEU A 262 -14.34 8.41 1.59
CA LEU A 262 -14.49 9.78 1.17
C LEU A 262 -13.81 10.71 2.17
N LEU A 263 -12.75 11.37 1.71
CA LEU A 263 -12.05 12.44 2.42
C LEU A 263 -12.63 13.77 1.96
N ARG A 264 -13.02 14.65 2.89
CA ARG A 264 -13.41 16.02 2.56
C ARG A 264 -12.77 17.00 3.51
N GLY A 265 -12.18 18.04 2.94
CA GLY A 265 -11.73 19.22 3.66
C GLY A 265 -12.78 20.30 3.53
N ALA A 266 -12.94 21.09 4.60
CA ALA A 266 -13.83 22.23 4.65
C ALA A 266 -13.06 23.38 5.34
N GLY A 267 -12.95 24.52 4.65
CA GLY A 267 -12.17 25.68 5.08
C GLY A 267 -11.78 26.60 3.93
N ALA A 268 -11.18 27.76 4.21
CA ALA A 268 -10.60 28.61 3.16
C ALA A 268 -9.34 27.96 2.59
N ALA A 269 -9.09 28.14 1.28
CA ALA A 269 -7.89 27.62 0.65
C ALA A 269 -6.64 28.23 1.31
N ALA A 270 -5.66 27.39 1.65
CA ALA A 270 -4.38 27.88 2.13
C ALA A 270 -3.66 28.62 0.99
N PRO A 271 -2.89 29.69 1.27
CA PRO A 271 -1.98 30.24 0.27
C PRO A 271 -1.01 29.13 -0.17
N ARG A 272 -0.90 28.92 -1.49
CA ARG A 272 0.02 27.94 -2.05
C ARG A 272 1.45 28.32 -1.68
N VAL A 273 2.07 27.60 -0.76
CA VAL A 273 3.52 27.64 -0.57
C VAL A 273 4.12 26.74 -1.63
N ALA A 274 5.09 27.25 -2.39
CA ALA A 274 5.82 26.43 -3.35
C ALA A 274 6.41 25.22 -2.62
N ALA A 275 6.21 24.02 -3.17
CA ALA A 275 6.84 22.81 -2.64
C ALA A 275 8.35 23.04 -2.55
N LEU A 276 8.93 22.81 -1.36
CA LEU A 276 10.38 22.75 -1.21
C LEU A 276 10.90 21.69 -2.18
N ALA A 277 11.77 22.10 -3.09
CA ALA A 277 12.47 21.17 -3.97
C ALA A 277 13.23 20.18 -3.10
N VAL A 278 12.82 18.92 -3.15
CA VAL A 278 13.57 17.82 -2.52
C VAL A 278 14.91 17.76 -3.25
N PRO A 279 16.06 17.90 -2.56
CA PRO A 279 17.35 17.70 -3.20
C PRO A 279 17.39 16.30 -3.82
N THR A 280 17.52 16.24 -5.14
CA THR A 280 17.91 15.01 -5.85
C THR A 280 19.35 14.71 -5.50
N ALA A 281 19.58 14.03 -4.38
CA ALA A 281 20.90 13.53 -4.01
C ALA A 281 20.84 12.03 -3.74
N LEU A 282 21.87 11.36 -4.29
CA LEU A 282 22.24 9.94 -4.21
C LEU A 282 21.55 9.02 -5.23
N ARG A 283 22.18 8.93 -6.42
CA ARG A 283 21.95 7.87 -7.42
C ARG A 283 22.94 6.69 -7.31
N ASP A 284 23.96 6.78 -6.45
CA ASP A 284 25.13 5.89 -6.54
C ASP A 284 25.13 4.73 -5.51
N GLY A 285 23.98 4.10 -5.24
CA GLY A 285 23.94 3.04 -4.21
C GLY A 285 23.00 1.87 -4.44
N LEU A 286 22.10 1.92 -5.43
CA LEU A 286 21.10 0.86 -5.61
C LEU A 286 21.68 -0.38 -6.32
N VAL A 287 22.73 -0.22 -7.15
CA VAL A 287 23.08 -1.20 -8.18
C VAL A 287 23.53 -2.56 -7.62
N ASP A 288 24.31 -2.60 -6.54
CA ASP A 288 24.84 -3.86 -5.99
C ASP A 288 23.86 -4.60 -5.08
N LEU A 289 23.03 -3.87 -4.31
CA LEU A 289 21.98 -4.45 -3.46
C LEU A 289 20.84 -5.03 -4.30
N VAL A 290 20.53 -4.40 -5.45
CA VAL A 290 19.45 -4.81 -6.35
C VAL A 290 19.58 -6.27 -6.79
N GLY A 291 20.79 -6.80 -7.01
CA GLY A 291 20.96 -8.18 -7.49
C GLY A 291 20.54 -9.26 -6.49
N ALA A 292 20.88 -9.10 -5.20
CA ALA A 292 20.48 -10.02 -4.14
C ALA A 292 19.00 -9.83 -3.77
N LEU A 293 18.58 -8.57 -3.57
CA LEU A 293 17.18 -8.22 -3.29
C LEU A 293 16.22 -8.71 -4.37
N ASP A 294 16.58 -8.61 -5.65
CA ASP A 294 15.78 -9.09 -6.77
C ASP A 294 15.73 -10.63 -6.83
N ARG A 295 16.80 -11.33 -6.43
CA ARG A 295 16.77 -12.80 -6.27
C ARG A 295 15.86 -13.22 -5.12
N HIS A 296 16.04 -12.64 -3.93
CA HIS A 296 15.20 -12.94 -2.76
C HIS A 296 13.72 -12.59 -3.01
N ALA A 297 13.46 -11.46 -3.67
CA ALA A 297 12.12 -11.08 -4.12
C ALA A 297 11.46 -12.14 -5.01
N ARG A 298 12.19 -12.66 -6.01
CA ARG A 298 11.70 -13.75 -6.87
C ARG A 298 11.52 -15.05 -6.11
N HIS A 299 12.41 -15.36 -5.17
CA HIS A 299 12.31 -16.53 -4.31
C HIS A 299 11.04 -16.51 -3.47
N ARG A 300 10.77 -15.42 -2.75
CA ARG A 300 9.56 -15.24 -1.94
C ARG A 300 8.27 -15.35 -2.75
N ALA A 301 8.26 -14.82 -3.98
CA ALA A 301 7.13 -14.98 -4.87
C ALA A 301 6.93 -16.46 -5.31
N ALA A 302 8.02 -17.18 -5.59
CA ALA A 302 7.97 -18.60 -5.91
C ALA A 302 7.56 -19.47 -4.72
N GLU A 303 8.05 -19.15 -3.53
CA GLU A 303 7.70 -19.84 -2.29
C GLU A 303 6.22 -19.63 -1.93
N ALA A 304 5.69 -18.41 -2.05
CA ALA A 304 4.28 -18.14 -1.75
C ALA A 304 3.33 -19.06 -2.55
N ALA A 305 3.66 -19.35 -3.80
CA ALA A 305 2.91 -20.29 -4.65
C ALA A 305 3.02 -21.74 -4.14
N LEU A 306 4.22 -22.16 -3.70
CA LEU A 306 4.45 -23.46 -3.07
C LEU A 306 3.65 -23.59 -1.76
N ARG A 307 3.66 -22.57 -0.89
CA ARG A 307 2.90 -22.55 0.37
C ARG A 307 1.40 -22.69 0.14
N ALA A 308 0.86 -21.99 -0.86
CA ALA A 308 -0.54 -22.12 -1.24
C ALA A 308 -0.89 -23.53 -1.77
N ALA A 309 0.03 -24.18 -2.49
CA ALA A 309 -0.14 -25.57 -2.91
C ALA A 309 -0.05 -26.55 -1.73
N GLU A 310 0.95 -26.39 -0.85
CA GLU A 310 1.13 -27.19 0.36
C GLU A 310 -0.11 -27.16 1.25
N ALA A 311 -0.64 -25.97 1.54
CA ALA A 311 -1.83 -25.81 2.38
C ALA A 311 -3.03 -26.61 1.84
N ARG A 312 -3.21 -26.63 0.51
CA ARG A 312 -4.27 -27.42 -0.15
C ARG A 312 -4.03 -28.92 -0.08
N VAL A 313 -2.79 -29.35 -0.31
CA VAL A 313 -2.41 -30.77 -0.30
C VAL A 313 -2.53 -31.38 1.09
N LEU A 314 -2.09 -30.65 2.12
CA LEU A 314 -1.97 -31.19 3.48
C LEU A 314 -3.20 -30.92 4.36
N ALA A 315 -4.13 -30.06 3.96
CA ALA A 315 -5.37 -29.80 4.70
C ALA A 315 -6.13 -31.09 5.09
N PRO A 316 -6.33 -32.09 4.19
CA PRO A 316 -7.02 -33.33 4.55
C PRO A 316 -6.27 -34.16 5.60
N LEU A 317 -4.94 -34.09 5.62
CA LEU A 317 -4.12 -34.89 6.53
C LEU A 317 -4.10 -34.31 7.95
N ARG A 318 -4.30 -32.99 8.10
CA ARG A 318 -4.33 -32.29 9.40
C ARG A 318 -5.59 -32.60 10.22
N GLY A 319 -6.69 -32.99 9.56
CA GLY A 319 -7.96 -33.31 10.22
C GLY A 319 -8.07 -34.75 10.76
N VAL A 320 -7.09 -35.61 10.46
CA VAL A 320 -7.05 -36.98 10.97
C VAL A 320 -6.46 -36.96 12.38
N ALA A 321 -7.15 -37.58 13.35
CA ALA A 321 -6.65 -37.72 14.72
C ALA A 321 -5.28 -38.39 14.71
N ARG A 322 -4.24 -37.60 14.95
CA ARG A 322 -2.87 -38.10 15.05
C ARG A 322 -2.71 -38.75 16.42
N ALA A 323 -2.19 -39.98 16.44
CA ALA A 323 -1.66 -40.54 17.67
C ALA A 323 -0.56 -39.60 18.18
N PRO A 324 -0.46 -39.33 19.49
CA PRO A 324 0.68 -38.64 20.06
C PRO A 324 1.96 -39.27 19.54
N VAL A 325 2.97 -38.47 19.19
CA VAL A 325 4.31 -39.01 18.90
C VAL A 325 4.69 -39.86 20.12
N PRO A 326 4.90 -41.18 19.98
CA PRO A 326 5.23 -42.01 21.13
C PRO A 326 6.51 -41.47 21.76
N ALA A 327 6.45 -41.19 23.07
CA ALA A 327 7.52 -40.56 23.85
C ALA A 327 8.84 -41.37 23.91
N ALA A 328 8.91 -42.51 23.23
CA ALA A 328 10.05 -43.39 23.15
C ALA A 328 10.16 -43.98 21.74
N ARG A 329 10.63 -43.19 20.77
CA ARG A 329 11.32 -43.75 19.61
C ARG A 329 12.77 -44.01 20.00
N THR A 330 13.33 -45.13 19.57
CA THR A 330 14.78 -45.36 19.67
C THR A 330 15.47 -44.31 18.82
N ALA A 331 16.33 -43.50 19.44
CA ALA A 331 17.12 -42.49 18.75
C ALA A 331 17.79 -43.13 17.52
N ALA A 332 17.57 -42.53 16.35
CA ALA A 332 18.32 -42.94 15.17
C ALA A 332 19.81 -42.70 15.44
N ALA A 333 20.66 -43.67 15.09
CA ALA A 333 22.10 -43.44 15.15
C ALA A 333 22.45 -42.27 14.22
N LEU A 334 23.15 -41.27 14.74
CA LEU A 334 23.60 -40.14 13.93
C LEU A 334 24.48 -40.66 12.79
N PRO A 335 24.23 -40.22 11.54
CA PRO A 335 25.05 -40.64 10.42
C PRO A 335 26.44 -40.00 10.50
N LEU A 336 27.43 -40.63 9.88
CA LEU A 336 28.80 -40.14 9.82
C LEU A 336 29.03 -39.32 8.55
N VAL A 337 29.98 -38.38 8.60
CA VAL A 337 30.44 -37.68 7.40
C VAL A 337 30.94 -38.69 6.37
N GLY A 338 30.42 -38.61 5.15
CA GLY A 338 30.66 -39.58 4.07
C GLY A 338 29.56 -40.63 3.88
N ASP A 339 28.67 -40.82 4.86
CA ASP A 339 27.52 -41.72 4.70
C ASP A 339 26.60 -41.22 3.59
N THR A 340 25.98 -42.15 2.85
CA THR A 340 25.01 -41.83 1.79
C THR A 340 23.62 -42.26 2.21
N LEU A 341 22.68 -41.32 2.24
CA LEU A 341 21.29 -41.52 2.64
C LEU A 341 20.34 -41.29 1.45
N PRO A 342 19.27 -42.10 1.32
CA PRO A 342 18.18 -41.76 0.42
C PRO A 342 17.37 -40.60 1.01
N VAL A 343 17.07 -39.58 0.20
CA VAL A 343 16.22 -38.45 0.61
C VAL A 343 15.13 -38.25 -0.44
N ARG A 344 13.89 -38.07 0.00
CA ARG A 344 12.76 -37.74 -0.88
C ARG A 344 12.69 -36.23 -1.00
N VAL A 345 12.76 -35.71 -2.22
CA VAL A 345 12.62 -34.28 -2.51
C VAL A 345 11.33 -34.10 -3.28
N ILE A 346 10.42 -33.27 -2.76
CA ILE A 346 9.14 -33.02 -3.44
C ILE A 346 9.34 -32.33 -4.78
N ASN A 347 8.51 -32.69 -5.73
CA ASN A 347 8.42 -31.99 -7.00
C ASN A 347 7.64 -30.69 -6.78
N VAL A 348 8.33 -29.55 -6.74
CA VAL A 348 7.71 -28.22 -6.51
C VAL A 348 6.67 -27.88 -7.58
N GLY A 349 6.83 -28.36 -8.82
CA GLY A 349 5.85 -28.13 -9.90
C GLY A 349 4.57 -28.94 -9.75
N ASN A 350 4.58 -29.99 -8.93
CA ASN A 350 3.43 -30.84 -8.64
C ASN A 350 3.55 -31.42 -7.21
N PRO A 351 3.46 -30.58 -6.17
CA PRO A 351 3.66 -31.02 -4.79
C PRO A 351 2.50 -31.92 -4.36
N GLY A 352 2.80 -32.94 -3.59
CA GLY A 352 1.82 -33.97 -3.25
C GLY A 352 2.41 -35.10 -2.42
N CYS A 353 1.55 -36.05 -2.07
CA CYS A 353 1.89 -37.19 -1.22
C CYS A 353 1.97 -38.51 -1.99
N ALA A 354 1.70 -38.54 -3.30
CA ALA A 354 1.83 -39.75 -4.11
C ALA A 354 3.27 -39.98 -4.57
N ALA A 355 3.58 -41.21 -4.99
CA ALA A 355 4.91 -41.58 -5.50
C ALA A 355 5.38 -40.76 -6.71
N SER A 356 4.45 -40.21 -7.49
CA SER A 356 4.76 -39.33 -8.63
C SER A 356 5.06 -37.88 -8.23
N ASN A 357 4.89 -37.51 -6.96
CA ASN A 357 5.07 -36.15 -6.46
C ASN A 357 6.47 -35.90 -5.85
N PHE A 358 7.38 -36.87 -5.86
CA PHE A 358 8.73 -36.69 -5.32
C PHE A 358 9.76 -37.49 -6.11
N ALA A 359 11.01 -37.04 -6.06
CA ALA A 359 12.17 -37.80 -6.48
C ALA A 359 12.91 -38.35 -5.26
N THR A 360 13.50 -39.54 -5.35
CA THR A 360 14.43 -40.03 -4.32
C THR A 360 15.85 -39.80 -4.81
N ILE A 361 16.58 -38.92 -4.12
CA ILE A 361 17.99 -38.63 -4.39
C ILE A 361 18.90 -39.47 -3.51
N ARG A 362 20.17 -39.56 -3.89
CA ARG A 362 21.25 -40.09 -3.06
C ARG A 362 22.04 -38.91 -2.52
N ALA A 363 21.94 -38.64 -1.23
CA ALA A 363 22.59 -37.50 -0.60
C ALA A 363 23.70 -37.97 0.34
N VAL A 364 24.87 -37.36 0.27
CA VAL A 364 26.01 -37.69 1.13
C VAL A 364 26.10 -36.69 2.27
N VAL A 365 26.35 -37.18 3.48
CA VAL A 365 26.59 -36.34 4.66
C VAL A 365 27.92 -35.60 4.50
N ARG A 366 27.86 -34.27 4.48
CA ARG A 366 29.02 -33.38 4.33
C ARG A 366 29.49 -32.78 5.64
N ALA A 367 28.58 -32.53 6.57
CA ALA A 367 28.87 -32.07 7.92
C ALA A 367 27.79 -32.55 8.89
N VAL A 368 28.17 -32.79 10.14
CA VAL A 368 27.26 -33.10 11.24
C VAL A 368 27.59 -32.14 12.37
N GLY A 369 26.72 -31.16 12.56
CA GLY A 369 26.82 -30.15 13.61
C GLY A 369 26.20 -30.60 14.92
N GLN A 370 26.10 -29.66 15.86
CA GLN A 370 25.37 -29.82 17.10
C GLN A 370 23.86 -29.84 16.91
N ARG A 371 23.35 -29.19 15.85
CA ARG A 371 21.92 -29.08 15.56
C ARG A 371 21.57 -29.35 14.10
N GLY A 372 22.53 -29.34 13.18
CA GLY A 372 22.31 -29.65 11.76
C GLY A 372 22.96 -30.94 11.25
N ILE A 373 22.33 -31.63 10.28
CA ILE A 373 22.95 -32.64 9.43
C ILE A 373 22.92 -32.13 7.99
N TRP A 374 24.09 -31.95 7.38
CA TRP A 374 24.24 -31.35 6.05
C TRP A 374 24.40 -32.42 4.99
N LEU A 375 23.51 -32.41 4.00
CA LEU A 375 23.35 -33.44 2.99
C LEU A 375 23.54 -32.82 1.60
N GLU A 376 24.47 -33.36 0.82
CA GLU A 376 24.69 -32.96 -0.56
C GLU A 376 24.21 -34.06 -1.51
N ASP A 377 23.31 -33.71 -2.42
CA ASP A 377 22.92 -34.59 -3.52
C ASP A 377 24.12 -34.95 -4.41
N THR A 378 24.42 -36.24 -4.54
CA THR A 378 25.48 -36.76 -5.43
C THR A 378 25.31 -36.36 -6.89
N GLY A 379 24.10 -35.98 -7.29
CA GLY A 379 23.78 -35.50 -8.61
C GLY A 379 24.07 -34.01 -8.83
N ASN A 380 24.49 -33.25 -7.82
CA ASN A 380 24.73 -31.81 -7.95
C ASN A 380 25.82 -31.48 -9.00
N PRO A 381 25.73 -30.32 -9.66
CA PRO A 381 26.79 -29.79 -10.51
C PRO A 381 28.13 -29.68 -9.76
N THR A 382 29.22 -30.01 -10.44
CA THR A 382 30.57 -30.06 -9.84
C THR A 382 31.50 -28.95 -10.33
N THR A 383 31.00 -27.99 -11.13
CA THR A 383 31.83 -26.95 -11.77
C THR A 383 32.22 -25.80 -10.82
N ASP A 384 31.61 -25.70 -9.63
CA ASP A 384 32.01 -24.80 -8.53
C ASP A 384 31.26 -25.24 -7.25
N PRO A 385 31.56 -26.42 -6.68
CA PRO A 385 30.81 -26.97 -5.57
C PRO A 385 31.25 -26.34 -4.24
N PHE A 386 30.44 -26.51 -3.20
CA PHE A 386 30.88 -26.19 -1.85
C PHE A 386 32.12 -27.02 -1.46
N THR A 387 33.08 -26.34 -0.86
CA THR A 387 34.29 -26.93 -0.28
C THR A 387 34.01 -27.46 1.14
N PRO A 388 34.85 -28.35 1.69
CA PRO A 388 34.71 -28.77 3.08
C PRO A 388 34.66 -27.62 4.09
N ALA A 389 35.42 -26.54 3.84
CA ALA A 389 35.41 -25.35 4.69
C ALA A 389 34.07 -24.61 4.64
N ASP A 390 33.41 -24.57 3.47
CA ASP A 390 32.09 -23.97 3.34
C ASP A 390 31.04 -24.74 4.14
N TRP A 391 31.04 -26.08 4.03
CA TRP A 391 30.11 -26.93 4.78
C TRP A 391 30.27 -26.73 6.29
N GLN A 392 31.51 -26.65 6.77
CA GLN A 392 31.77 -26.37 8.17
C GLN A 392 31.30 -24.97 8.57
N ALA A 393 31.60 -23.94 7.78
CA ALA A 393 31.19 -22.56 8.07
C ALA A 393 29.66 -22.41 8.11
N LEU A 394 28.95 -23.05 7.18
CA LEU A 394 27.49 -23.09 7.17
C LEU A 394 26.94 -23.83 8.39
N SER A 395 27.54 -24.97 8.77
CA SER A 395 27.15 -25.71 9.97
C SER A 395 27.37 -24.91 11.25
N ASP A 396 28.51 -24.24 11.36
CA ASP A 396 28.84 -23.40 12.52
C ASP A 396 27.87 -22.21 12.62
N ALA A 397 27.57 -21.54 11.50
CA ALA A 397 26.60 -20.46 11.45
C ALA A 397 25.19 -20.93 11.89
N PHE A 398 24.78 -22.13 11.44
CA PHE A 398 23.52 -22.72 11.85
C PHE A 398 23.48 -23.01 13.36
N ASP A 399 24.50 -23.67 13.89
CA ASP A 399 24.52 -24.07 15.30
C ASP A 399 24.67 -22.88 16.25
N GLN A 400 25.55 -21.92 15.92
CA GLN A 400 25.95 -20.83 16.83
C GLN A 400 24.95 -19.66 16.83
N HIS A 401 24.44 -19.29 15.65
CA HIS A 401 23.62 -18.09 15.51
C HIS A 401 22.17 -18.41 15.14
N ILE A 402 21.94 -19.22 14.10
CA ILE A 402 20.59 -19.42 13.57
C ILE A 402 19.74 -20.24 14.53
N TYR A 403 20.11 -21.49 14.80
CA TYR A 403 19.34 -22.41 15.64
C TYR A 403 19.09 -21.81 17.03
N ALA A 404 20.16 -21.29 17.65
CA ALA A 404 20.08 -20.72 18.99
C ALA A 404 19.15 -19.50 19.07
N THR A 405 19.14 -18.65 18.05
CA THR A 405 18.28 -17.46 18.01
C THR A 405 16.83 -17.85 17.70
N ASP A 406 16.61 -18.66 16.66
CA ASP A 406 15.27 -19.00 16.22
C ASP A 406 14.52 -19.82 17.28
N VAL A 407 15.17 -20.80 17.91
CA VAL A 407 14.58 -21.55 19.03
C VAL A 407 14.25 -20.64 20.21
N ALA A 408 15.11 -19.65 20.47
CA ALA A 408 14.88 -18.71 21.56
C ALA A 408 13.66 -17.80 21.32
N TYR A 409 13.32 -17.45 20.08
CA TYR A 409 12.20 -16.56 19.76
C TYR A 409 10.94 -17.28 19.29
N PHE A 410 11.03 -18.46 18.70
CA PHE A 410 9.91 -19.16 18.08
C PHE A 410 9.63 -20.53 18.72
N GLY A 411 10.57 -21.05 19.50
CA GLY A 411 10.45 -22.29 20.26
C GLY A 411 11.14 -23.48 19.59
N GLU A 412 11.13 -24.63 20.26
CA GLU A 412 11.78 -25.85 19.75
C GLU A 412 10.93 -26.55 18.67
N PRO A 413 11.56 -27.19 17.67
CA PRO A 413 10.90 -28.12 16.75
C PRO A 413 10.54 -29.46 17.44
N SER A 414 9.96 -30.41 16.70
CA SER A 414 9.37 -31.65 17.26
C SER A 414 10.36 -32.78 17.54
N ASP A 415 11.52 -32.79 16.89
CA ASP A 415 12.52 -33.88 16.91
C ASP A 415 11.89 -35.24 16.58
N LEU A 416 11.27 -35.33 15.39
CA LEU A 416 10.36 -36.42 15.04
C LEU A 416 11.06 -37.79 14.89
N ASP A 417 12.34 -37.79 14.51
CA ASP A 417 13.21 -38.95 14.38
C ASP A 417 14.18 -39.15 15.56
N ALA A 418 14.08 -38.31 16.61
CA ALA A 418 14.82 -38.41 17.87
C ALA A 418 16.34 -38.40 17.70
N ASP A 419 16.84 -37.63 16.72
CA ASP A 419 18.27 -37.41 16.50
C ASP A 419 18.74 -36.01 16.99
N ALA A 420 17.80 -35.17 17.45
CA ALA A 420 17.99 -33.80 17.89
C ALA A 420 18.66 -32.91 16.83
N ARG A 421 18.46 -33.21 15.55
CA ARG A 421 19.01 -32.48 14.40
C ARG A 421 17.93 -32.08 13.40
N VAL A 422 18.25 -31.03 12.64
CA VAL A 422 17.53 -30.63 11.43
C VAL A 422 18.37 -31.03 10.23
N ARG A 423 17.73 -31.60 9.21
CA ARG A 423 18.42 -32.06 8.00
C ARG A 423 18.36 -30.98 6.93
N ILE A 424 19.53 -30.56 6.47
CA ILE A 424 19.70 -29.49 5.49
C ILE A 424 20.21 -30.11 4.20
N VAL A 425 19.37 -30.13 3.17
CA VAL A 425 19.60 -30.87 1.92
C VAL A 425 19.88 -29.91 0.78
N VAL A 426 21.11 -29.88 0.29
CA VAL A 426 21.50 -29.09 -0.89
C VAL A 426 21.36 -29.96 -2.14
N THR A 427 20.43 -29.62 -3.02
CA THR A 427 20.09 -30.45 -4.19
C THR A 427 19.73 -29.64 -5.43
N LYS A 428 20.20 -30.14 -6.59
CA LYS A 428 19.86 -29.64 -7.91
C LYS A 428 18.39 -29.80 -8.28
N GLU A 429 17.64 -30.62 -7.55
CA GLU A 429 16.20 -30.76 -7.79
C GLU A 429 15.48 -29.42 -7.58
N ILE A 430 15.98 -28.57 -6.68
CA ILE A 430 15.50 -27.18 -6.52
C ILE A 430 15.83 -26.35 -7.77
N ASN A 431 17.06 -26.44 -8.28
CA ASN A 431 17.46 -25.76 -9.51
C ASN A 431 16.54 -26.16 -10.66
N ARG A 432 16.26 -27.45 -10.83
CA ARG A 432 15.36 -27.97 -11.88
C ARG A 432 13.94 -27.46 -11.75
N ALA A 433 13.45 -27.37 -10.51
CA ALA A 433 12.05 -27.09 -10.26
C ALA A 433 11.70 -25.61 -10.42
N SER A 434 12.62 -24.69 -10.14
CA SER A 434 12.39 -23.27 -10.29
C SER A 434 13.67 -22.46 -10.45
N ALA A 435 13.65 -21.55 -11.44
CA ALA A 435 14.74 -20.60 -11.58
C ALA A 435 14.82 -19.59 -10.41
N SER A 436 13.69 -19.37 -9.74
CA SER A 436 13.51 -18.34 -8.71
C SER A 436 13.59 -18.86 -7.28
N LEU A 437 13.23 -20.12 -7.04
CA LEU A 437 13.24 -20.71 -5.70
C LEU A 437 14.68 -20.97 -5.24
N LEU A 438 15.05 -20.52 -4.05
CA LEU A 438 16.39 -20.70 -3.47
C LEU A 438 16.40 -21.75 -2.35
N GLY A 439 15.27 -21.94 -1.68
CA GLY A 439 15.05 -23.00 -0.70
C GLY A 439 13.56 -23.18 -0.40
N PHE A 440 13.21 -24.19 0.39
CA PHE A 440 11.89 -24.34 1.01
C PHE A 440 11.90 -25.41 2.13
N VAL A 441 10.93 -25.32 3.03
CA VAL A 441 10.48 -26.43 3.91
C VAL A 441 9.24 -27.13 3.36
N TRP A 442 9.16 -28.46 3.44
CA TRP A 442 7.93 -29.20 3.14
C TRP A 442 7.32 -29.76 4.41
N SER A 443 6.19 -29.22 4.88
CA SER A 443 5.57 -29.68 6.13
C SER A 443 4.99 -31.09 6.03
N GLY A 444 4.91 -31.66 4.82
CA GLY A 444 4.58 -33.06 4.62
C GLY A 444 5.64 -34.03 5.15
N ASP A 445 6.90 -33.59 5.33
CA ASP A 445 7.96 -34.40 5.98
C ASP A 445 7.67 -34.72 7.45
N LEU A 446 6.73 -34.01 8.07
CA LEU A 446 6.29 -34.24 9.45
C LEU A 446 5.15 -35.27 9.55
N PHE A 447 4.81 -35.96 8.46
CA PHE A 447 3.76 -36.98 8.42
C PHE A 447 4.35 -38.39 8.30
N PRO A 448 3.66 -39.43 8.81
CA PRO A 448 4.02 -40.81 8.50
C PRO A 448 3.98 -41.09 6.99
N VAL A 449 4.77 -42.05 6.51
CA VAL A 449 4.84 -42.41 5.08
C VAL A 449 3.79 -43.42 4.63
N ALA A 450 3.13 -44.07 5.59
CA ALA A 450 2.08 -45.06 5.34
C ALA A 450 1.02 -45.04 6.46
N GLY A 451 -0.18 -45.54 6.14
CA GLY A 451 -1.33 -45.58 7.05
C GLY A 451 -2.28 -44.38 6.90
N PRO A 452 -3.37 -44.33 7.69
CA PRO A 452 -4.29 -43.20 7.66
C PRO A 452 -3.58 -41.87 7.97
N GLY A 453 -3.84 -40.84 7.17
CA GLY A 453 -3.20 -39.53 7.34
C GLY A 453 -1.71 -39.49 6.96
N SER A 454 -1.22 -40.45 6.17
CA SER A 454 0.17 -40.46 5.71
C SER A 454 0.46 -39.56 4.51
N CYS A 455 1.71 -39.13 4.37
CA CYS A 455 2.22 -38.50 3.16
C CYS A 455 3.40 -39.32 2.59
N GLY A 456 3.23 -39.93 1.42
CA GLY A 456 4.25 -40.81 0.84
C GLY A 456 5.54 -40.10 0.42
N SER A 457 5.49 -38.78 0.21
CA SER A 457 6.66 -37.94 -0.05
C SER A 457 7.47 -37.58 1.19
N SER A 458 6.97 -37.90 2.38
CA SER A 458 7.60 -37.58 3.65
C SER A 458 8.93 -38.31 3.87
N ASN A 459 9.86 -37.65 4.54
CA ASN A 459 11.06 -38.23 5.14
C ASN A 459 10.93 -38.51 6.66
N VAL A 460 9.81 -38.17 7.29
CA VAL A 460 9.52 -38.38 8.72
C VAL A 460 10.54 -37.68 9.64
N GLY A 461 10.79 -36.40 9.39
CA GLY A 461 11.74 -35.60 10.15
C GLY A 461 11.67 -34.11 9.83
N GLU A 462 12.52 -33.34 10.49
CA GLU A 462 12.71 -31.91 10.27
C GLU A 462 13.68 -31.66 9.11
N TYR A 463 13.18 -31.18 7.97
CA TYR A 463 13.95 -30.99 6.74
C TYR A 463 13.83 -29.56 6.17
N TYR A 464 14.96 -29.06 5.68
CA TYR A 464 15.07 -27.89 4.82
C TYR A 464 15.80 -28.28 3.51
N TYR A 465 15.28 -27.84 2.37
CA TYR A 465 15.86 -28.10 1.06
C TYR A 465 16.39 -26.81 0.44
N ALA A 466 17.67 -26.80 0.07
CA ALA A 466 18.39 -25.65 -0.48
C ALA A 466 18.81 -25.88 -1.94
N LYS A 467 18.82 -24.80 -2.71
CA LYS A 467 19.34 -24.78 -4.09
C LYS A 467 20.84 -25.04 -4.12
N ALA A 468 21.29 -25.90 -5.03
CA ALA A 468 22.69 -26.23 -5.19
C ALA A 468 23.44 -25.20 -6.04
N PRO A 469 24.73 -24.92 -5.76
CA PRO A 469 25.60 -24.20 -6.69
C PRO A 469 25.60 -24.83 -8.08
N ASP A 470 25.28 -24.03 -9.09
CA ASP A 470 25.20 -24.38 -10.50
C ASP A 470 25.54 -23.17 -11.39
N PRO A 471 26.81 -22.70 -11.40
CA PRO A 471 27.18 -21.53 -12.20
C PRO A 471 27.02 -21.76 -13.70
N GLY A 472 27.11 -23.01 -14.15
CA GLY A 472 26.94 -23.41 -15.55
C GLY A 472 25.50 -23.59 -15.99
N ASN A 473 24.53 -23.45 -15.07
CA ASN A 473 23.11 -23.72 -15.34
C ASN A 473 22.86 -25.12 -15.92
N LEU A 474 23.59 -26.13 -15.45
CA LEU A 474 23.47 -27.51 -15.92
C LEU A 474 22.11 -28.13 -15.57
N ALA A 475 21.47 -27.65 -14.50
CA ALA A 475 20.15 -28.09 -14.07
C ALA A 475 18.99 -27.33 -14.75
N GLY A 476 19.26 -26.26 -15.50
CA GLY A 476 18.24 -25.47 -16.23
C GLY A 476 17.52 -24.40 -15.40
N GLY A 477 17.91 -24.20 -14.14
CA GLY A 477 17.32 -23.26 -13.17
C GLY A 477 17.93 -21.86 -13.11
N GLY A 478 18.66 -21.45 -14.14
CA GLY A 478 19.49 -20.25 -14.12
C GLY A 478 20.82 -20.45 -13.39
N ALA A 479 21.81 -19.64 -13.75
CA ALA A 479 23.12 -19.68 -13.12
C ALA A 479 23.05 -19.24 -11.64
N TYR A 480 23.67 -20.03 -10.78
CA TYR A 480 23.76 -19.76 -9.34
C TYR A 480 25.14 -20.16 -8.83
N SER A 481 26.01 -19.18 -8.60
CA SER A 481 27.41 -19.44 -8.20
C SER A 481 27.52 -19.90 -6.75
N ARG A 482 28.63 -20.55 -6.40
CA ARG A 482 28.98 -20.87 -5.00
C ARG A 482 28.97 -19.62 -4.13
N ALA A 483 29.51 -18.51 -4.62
CA ALA A 483 29.55 -17.25 -3.88
C ALA A 483 28.15 -16.73 -3.55
N GLN A 484 27.21 -16.79 -4.50
CA GLN A 484 25.80 -16.46 -4.22
C GLN A 484 25.19 -17.43 -3.21
N ALA A 485 25.47 -18.73 -3.32
CA ALA A 485 24.94 -19.72 -2.40
C ALA A 485 25.44 -19.53 -0.96
N LEU A 486 26.70 -19.11 -0.77
CA LEU A 486 27.25 -18.76 0.55
C LEU A 486 26.68 -17.46 1.10
N ALA A 487 26.38 -16.48 0.24
CA ALA A 487 25.80 -15.21 0.65
C ALA A 487 24.33 -15.35 1.05
N ASP A 488 23.53 -16.01 0.21
CA ASP A 488 22.09 -16.16 0.37
C ASP A 488 21.77 -17.20 1.47
N GLY A 489 22.61 -18.24 1.63
CA GLY A 489 22.39 -19.39 2.52
C GLY A 489 22.04 -19.07 3.98
N PRO A 490 22.84 -18.32 4.74
CA PRO A 490 22.57 -18.06 6.16
C PRO A 490 21.23 -17.36 6.41
N ASN A 491 20.87 -16.38 5.58
CA ASN A 491 19.58 -15.69 5.66
C ASN A 491 18.42 -16.65 5.37
N LEU A 492 18.51 -17.42 4.27
CA LEU A 492 17.49 -18.40 3.90
C LEU A 492 17.32 -19.49 4.95
N ILE A 493 18.39 -19.96 5.57
CA ILE A 493 18.28 -20.99 6.61
C ILE A 493 17.57 -20.44 7.85
N ALA A 494 17.83 -19.19 8.27
CA ALA A 494 17.09 -18.57 9.37
C ALA A 494 15.58 -18.45 9.07
N HIS A 495 15.26 -18.05 7.84
CA HIS A 495 13.89 -17.98 7.37
C HIS A 495 13.20 -19.36 7.41
N GLU A 496 13.82 -20.35 6.77
CA GLU A 496 13.22 -21.65 6.54
C GLU A 496 13.20 -22.51 7.81
N PHE A 497 14.22 -22.40 8.67
CA PHE A 497 14.21 -23.06 9.97
C PHE A 497 13.07 -22.54 10.86
N THR A 498 12.72 -21.26 10.76
CA THR A 498 11.52 -20.73 11.42
C THR A 498 10.25 -21.43 10.94
N HIS A 499 10.13 -21.77 9.66
CA HIS A 499 9.00 -22.59 9.18
C HIS A 499 9.03 -24.01 9.72
N VAL A 500 10.20 -24.66 9.82
CA VAL A 500 10.34 -25.97 10.50
C VAL A 500 9.76 -25.87 11.91
N ILE A 501 10.17 -24.86 12.68
CA ILE A 501 9.66 -24.62 14.04
C ILE A 501 8.14 -24.42 14.01
N GLN A 502 7.63 -23.49 13.22
CA GLN A 502 6.20 -23.17 13.15
C GLN A 502 5.35 -24.42 12.84
N PHE A 503 5.75 -25.22 11.86
CA PHE A 503 5.04 -26.44 11.49
C PHE A 503 5.14 -27.50 12.58
N SER A 504 6.34 -27.81 13.07
CA SER A 504 6.54 -28.76 14.17
C SER A 504 5.71 -28.40 15.39
N ARG A 505 5.77 -27.13 15.82
CA ARG A 505 5.07 -26.66 17.01
C ARG A 505 3.58 -26.81 16.89
N ARG A 506 3.01 -26.30 15.80
CA ARG A 506 1.55 -26.24 15.62
C ARG A 506 0.95 -27.59 15.23
N LEU A 507 1.71 -28.47 14.58
CA LEU A 507 1.23 -29.78 14.11
C LEU A 507 1.52 -30.93 15.07
N LEU A 508 2.58 -30.86 15.88
CA LEU A 508 3.09 -32.00 16.65
C LEU A 508 3.36 -31.70 18.13
N VAL A 509 3.95 -30.54 18.47
CA VAL A 509 4.35 -30.23 19.86
C VAL A 509 3.18 -29.75 20.72
N LEU A 510 2.33 -28.86 20.17
CA LEU A 510 1.21 -28.28 20.91
C LEU A 510 0.02 -29.25 20.96
N SER A 511 -0.59 -29.37 22.14
CA SER A 511 -1.80 -30.17 22.37
C SER A 511 -2.94 -29.30 22.92
N PRO A 512 -4.10 -29.21 22.23
CA PRO A 512 -4.35 -29.75 20.90
C PRO A 512 -3.51 -29.04 19.82
N ALA A 513 -3.35 -29.69 18.66
CA ALA A 513 -2.74 -29.08 17.48
C ALA A 513 -3.43 -27.76 17.11
N ARG A 514 -2.68 -26.81 16.55
CA ARG A 514 -3.17 -25.46 16.25
C ARG A 514 -3.50 -25.29 14.76
N PRO A 515 -4.45 -24.40 14.41
CA PRO A 515 -4.67 -24.01 13.01
C PRO A 515 -3.39 -23.48 12.36
N SER A 516 -3.26 -23.54 11.04
CA SER A 516 -2.16 -22.87 10.35
C SER A 516 -2.20 -21.36 10.61
N MET A 517 -1.01 -20.76 10.73
CA MET A 517 -0.87 -19.31 10.78
C MET A 517 -1.37 -18.69 9.48
N GLN A 518 -1.86 -17.45 9.53
CA GLN A 518 -2.07 -16.69 8.29
C GLN A 518 -0.72 -16.50 7.60
N ARG A 519 -0.70 -16.47 6.27
CA ARG A 519 0.57 -16.41 5.52
C ARG A 519 1.45 -15.24 5.97
N TRP A 520 0.89 -14.04 6.08
CA TRP A 520 1.67 -12.87 6.53
C TRP A 520 2.25 -13.02 7.95
N GLU A 521 1.63 -13.82 8.82
CA GLU A 521 2.17 -14.09 10.15
C GLU A 521 3.36 -15.04 10.08
N ALA A 522 3.21 -16.13 9.31
CA ALA A 522 4.25 -17.13 9.13
C ALA A 522 5.49 -16.52 8.44
N GLU A 523 5.26 -15.88 7.29
CA GLU A 523 6.29 -15.23 6.48
C GLU A 523 6.90 -14.01 7.19
N GLY A 524 6.07 -13.25 7.91
CA GLY A 524 6.53 -12.11 8.70
C GLY A 524 7.41 -12.52 9.88
N GLN A 525 7.08 -13.62 10.57
CA GLN A 525 7.93 -14.18 11.63
C GLN A 525 9.23 -14.78 11.07
N ALA A 526 9.19 -15.48 9.92
CA ALA A 526 10.38 -16.01 9.27
C ALA A 526 11.31 -14.89 8.77
N THR A 527 10.74 -13.82 8.22
CA THR A 527 11.50 -12.62 7.84
C THR A 527 12.02 -11.85 9.05
N LEU A 528 11.28 -11.83 10.17
CA LEU A 528 11.78 -11.31 11.45
C LEU A 528 12.97 -12.13 11.97
N ALA A 529 12.96 -13.45 11.80
CA ALA A 529 14.06 -14.33 12.19
C ALA A 529 15.36 -13.95 11.49
N GLU A 530 15.32 -13.63 10.20
CA GLU A 530 16.47 -13.09 9.45
C GLU A 530 17.09 -11.88 10.18
N MET A 531 16.26 -10.92 10.60
CA MET A 531 16.75 -9.72 11.29
C MET A 531 17.29 -10.05 12.70
N LEU A 532 16.65 -10.95 13.43
CA LEU A 532 17.06 -11.33 14.79
C LEU A 532 18.38 -12.12 14.78
N VAL A 533 18.54 -13.04 13.83
CA VAL A 533 19.79 -13.75 13.59
C VAL A 533 20.88 -12.77 13.15
N GLY A 534 20.55 -11.81 12.27
CA GLY A 534 21.45 -10.71 11.93
C GLY A 534 21.98 -9.99 13.15
N LEU A 535 21.11 -9.57 14.08
CA LEU A 535 21.55 -8.89 15.31
C LEU A 535 22.51 -9.77 16.13
N SER A 536 22.20 -11.06 16.26
CA SER A 536 23.04 -12.04 16.95
C SER A 536 24.41 -12.20 16.28
N ASN A 537 24.42 -12.33 14.96
CA ASN A 537 25.62 -12.49 14.13
C ASN A 537 26.52 -11.25 14.19
N ASP A 538 25.92 -10.06 14.13
CA ASP A 538 26.65 -8.79 14.05
C ASP A 538 27.00 -8.21 15.44
N GLY A 539 26.57 -8.87 16.52
CA GLY A 539 26.78 -8.40 17.89
C GLY A 539 26.00 -7.12 18.24
N LEU A 540 24.86 -6.91 17.58
CA LEU A 540 23.98 -5.75 17.75
C LEU A 540 22.85 -6.04 18.74
N ALA A 541 22.20 -5.00 19.24
CA ALA A 541 21.05 -5.12 20.13
C ALA A 541 19.88 -4.25 19.67
N PHE A 542 18.70 -4.54 20.25
CA PHE A 542 17.52 -3.71 20.12
C PHE A 542 17.76 -2.28 20.65
N ARG A 543 16.99 -1.34 20.13
CA ARG A 543 16.88 0.05 20.61
C ARG A 543 18.17 0.87 20.49
N GLN A 544 18.98 0.57 19.48
CA GLN A 544 20.26 1.24 19.23
C GLN A 544 20.23 2.22 18.04
N ASN A 545 19.06 2.43 17.44
CA ASN A 545 18.84 3.32 16.31
C ASN A 545 19.81 3.09 15.13
N HIS A 546 19.90 1.83 14.67
CA HIS A 546 20.80 1.42 13.58
C HIS A 546 20.43 2.10 12.27
N ASP A 547 21.43 2.60 11.56
CA ASP A 547 21.23 3.44 10.39
C ASP A 547 21.43 2.67 9.07
N SER A 548 21.37 3.40 7.95
CA SER A 548 21.55 2.81 6.63
C SER A 548 22.92 2.16 6.38
N THR A 549 23.93 2.42 7.20
CA THR A 549 25.23 1.75 7.07
C THR A 549 25.19 0.30 7.56
N ILE A 550 24.28 -0.02 8.47
CA ILE A 550 24.00 -1.38 8.96
C ILE A 550 22.89 -2.02 8.14
N ALA A 551 21.78 -1.32 7.95
CA ALA A 551 20.60 -1.88 7.27
C ALA A 551 20.82 -2.09 5.77
N LEU A 552 21.65 -1.26 5.13
CA LEU A 552 21.89 -1.22 3.68
C LEU A 552 23.39 -0.97 3.40
N PRO A 553 24.29 -1.89 3.84
CA PRO A 553 25.72 -1.68 3.80
C PRO A 553 26.22 -1.51 2.35
N ARG A 554 27.11 -0.55 2.11
CA ARG A 554 27.75 -0.39 0.79
C ARG A 554 28.86 -1.42 0.65
N ARG A 555 28.81 -2.22 -0.41
CA ARG A 555 29.94 -3.09 -0.79
C ARG A 555 30.76 -2.45 -1.92
N PRO A 556 32.09 -2.65 -1.95
CA PRO A 556 32.90 -2.26 -3.09
C PRO A 556 32.46 -3.02 -4.36
N ALA A 557 32.50 -2.35 -5.51
CA ALA A 557 32.20 -2.99 -6.79
C ALA A 557 33.15 -4.20 -7.01
N GLY A 558 32.56 -5.36 -7.32
CA GLY A 558 33.31 -6.61 -7.53
C GLY A 558 33.67 -7.37 -6.25
N ALA A 559 33.31 -6.89 -5.06
CA ALA A 559 33.37 -7.69 -3.84
C ALA A 559 32.43 -8.91 -3.97
N PRO A 560 32.79 -10.07 -3.37
CA PRO A 560 31.86 -11.19 -3.28
C PRO A 560 30.54 -10.74 -2.61
N PRO A 561 29.40 -11.34 -3.00
CA PRO A 561 28.17 -11.14 -2.26
C PRO A 561 28.36 -11.62 -0.82
N GLY A 562 27.77 -10.92 0.12
CA GLY A 562 27.69 -11.32 1.53
C GLY A 562 26.24 -11.42 1.96
N THR A 563 26.01 -11.93 3.16
CA THR A 563 24.67 -12.10 3.70
C THR A 563 23.99 -10.76 3.93
N GLU A 564 22.73 -10.65 3.49
CA GLU A 564 21.87 -9.50 3.70
C GLU A 564 20.84 -9.85 4.78
N TRP A 565 21.01 -9.35 6.00
CA TRP A 565 20.10 -9.67 7.12
C TRP A 565 18.90 -8.71 7.23
N TYR A 566 19.05 -7.47 6.76
CA TYR A 566 18.11 -6.38 7.09
C TYR A 566 17.49 -5.69 5.86
N ALA A 567 18.11 -5.83 4.68
CA ALA A 567 17.76 -5.03 3.52
C ALA A 567 16.38 -5.35 2.95
N ASP A 568 16.00 -6.64 2.91
CA ASP A 568 14.74 -7.12 2.33
C ASP A 568 13.49 -6.52 3.02
N PRO A 569 13.37 -6.53 4.37
CA PRO A 569 12.25 -5.88 5.06
C PRO A 569 11.98 -4.43 4.64
N PHE A 570 13.04 -3.63 4.48
CA PHE A 570 12.91 -2.23 4.04
C PHE A 570 12.60 -2.10 2.55
N ALA A 571 13.13 -3.01 1.71
CA ALA A 571 12.78 -3.07 0.30
C ALA A 571 11.30 -3.42 0.10
N ASP A 572 10.75 -4.34 0.88
CA ASP A 572 9.33 -4.70 0.86
C ASP A 572 8.44 -3.56 1.37
N HIS A 573 8.89 -2.79 2.36
CA HIS A 573 8.22 -1.54 2.74
C HIS A 573 8.19 -0.53 1.59
N ALA A 574 9.30 -0.30 0.88
CA ALA A 574 9.31 0.60 -0.27
C ALA A 574 8.26 0.19 -1.32
N VAL A 575 8.10 -1.12 -1.55
CA VAL A 575 7.08 -1.69 -2.46
C VAL A 575 5.67 -1.44 -1.95
N TYR A 576 5.45 -1.68 -0.64
CA TYR A 576 4.18 -1.39 0.01
C TYR A 576 3.80 0.10 -0.12
N PHE A 577 4.79 0.99 -0.09
CA PHE A 577 4.60 2.41 -0.37
C PHE A 577 4.54 2.78 -1.87
N GLY A 578 4.55 1.81 -2.79
CA GLY A 578 4.29 2.04 -4.21
C GLY A 578 5.52 2.00 -5.12
N PHE A 579 6.66 1.53 -4.62
CA PHE A 579 7.83 1.26 -5.44
C PHE A 579 7.58 0.04 -6.34
N ASN A 580 7.71 0.20 -7.65
CA ASN A 580 7.44 -0.87 -8.63
C ASN A 580 8.70 -1.55 -9.18
N GLY A 581 9.87 -1.34 -8.55
CA GLY A 581 11.07 -2.14 -8.78
C GLY A 581 11.76 -2.00 -10.15
N ARG A 582 11.25 -1.18 -11.07
CA ARG A 582 11.86 -1.00 -12.41
C ARG A 582 12.49 0.38 -12.53
N VAL A 583 13.79 0.46 -12.29
CA VAL A 583 14.63 1.46 -12.95
C VAL A 583 14.70 1.02 -14.42
N GLY A 584 14.17 1.81 -15.35
CA GLY A 584 14.27 1.49 -16.77
C GLY A 584 15.73 1.26 -17.17
N GLY A 585 15.98 0.28 -18.05
CA GLY A 585 17.31 0.05 -18.61
C GLY A 585 17.91 1.35 -19.12
N SER A 586 19.18 1.59 -18.80
CA SER A 586 20.02 2.72 -19.27
C SER A 586 19.25 4.00 -19.59
N GLY A 587 18.51 4.57 -18.64
CA GLY A 587 17.70 5.74 -18.94
C GLY A 587 17.05 6.35 -17.71
N SER A 588 17.29 7.65 -17.56
CA SER A 588 16.90 8.61 -16.52
C SER A 588 15.41 8.71 -16.13
N ASP A 589 14.55 7.74 -16.42
CA ASP A 589 13.11 7.86 -16.14
C ASP A 589 12.64 6.86 -15.06
N PRO A 590 12.55 7.28 -13.78
CA PRO A 590 11.90 6.46 -12.77
C PRO A 590 10.41 6.35 -13.16
N ARG A 591 9.92 5.13 -13.39
CA ARG A 591 8.47 4.94 -13.56
C ARG A 591 7.74 5.61 -12.38
N PRO A 592 6.57 6.23 -12.63
CA PRO A 592 5.82 6.90 -11.58
C PRO A 592 5.51 5.90 -10.45
N ARG A 593 5.66 6.38 -9.21
CA ARG A 593 5.19 5.69 -8.01
C ARG A 593 3.71 5.35 -8.18
N LEU A 594 3.27 4.22 -7.62
CA LEU A 594 1.85 3.91 -7.53
C LEU A 594 1.18 4.92 -6.59
N GLU A 595 0.43 5.87 -7.14
CA GLU A 595 -0.15 7.01 -6.39
C GLU A 595 -1.09 6.55 -5.27
N GLU A 596 -1.79 5.44 -5.48
CA GLU A 596 -2.76 4.90 -4.51
C GLU A 596 -2.11 3.99 -3.45
N ALA A 597 -0.78 3.90 -3.40
CA ALA A 597 -0.06 3.15 -2.37
C ALA A 597 0.36 4.06 -1.21
N PRO A 598 0.22 3.61 0.06
CA PRO A 598 0.00 2.21 0.45
C PRO A 598 -1.47 1.79 0.61
N HIS A 599 -2.42 2.73 0.63
CA HIS A 599 -3.81 2.43 1.02
C HIS A 599 -4.52 1.42 0.12
N ALA A 600 -4.19 1.37 -1.16
CA ALA A 600 -4.71 0.38 -2.11
C ALA A 600 -3.91 -0.94 -2.16
N CYS A 601 -2.98 -1.13 -1.23
CA CYS A 601 -2.21 -2.36 -1.05
C CYS A 601 -2.55 -3.03 0.29
N SER A 602 -2.31 -4.33 0.41
CA SER A 602 -2.42 -5.04 1.68
C SER A 602 -1.23 -5.97 1.90
N PHE A 603 -0.59 -5.86 3.06
CA PHE A 603 0.46 -6.80 3.47
C PHE A 603 -0.10 -8.11 4.04
N LEU A 604 -1.42 -8.26 4.14
CA LEU A 604 -2.05 -9.43 4.75
C LEU A 604 -2.11 -10.66 3.82
N SER A 605 -1.69 -10.53 2.56
CA SER A 605 -1.61 -11.65 1.62
C SER A 605 -0.43 -11.49 0.65
N PRO A 606 0.34 -12.56 0.39
CA PRO A 606 1.33 -12.55 -0.69
C PRO A 606 0.67 -12.57 -2.07
N ASP A 607 -0.57 -13.05 -2.19
CA ASP A 607 -1.36 -13.03 -3.43
C ASP A 607 -2.23 -11.78 -3.52
N ASP A 608 -1.78 -10.64 -2.98
CA ASP A 608 -2.59 -9.41 -2.94
C ASP A 608 -3.11 -9.05 -4.34
N PRO A 609 -4.45 -9.07 -4.58
CA PRO A 609 -5.01 -8.61 -5.85
C PRO A 609 -5.01 -7.07 -5.96
N GLY A 610 -4.36 -6.37 -5.03
CA GLY A 610 -4.14 -4.93 -5.05
C GLY A 610 -3.15 -4.48 -6.12
N ILE A 611 -2.77 -3.21 -6.03
CA ILE A 611 -1.90 -2.58 -7.03
C ILE A 611 -0.41 -2.81 -6.77
N CYS A 612 -0.04 -3.17 -5.53
CA CYS A 612 1.34 -3.39 -5.16
C CYS A 612 1.90 -4.66 -5.83
N LEU A 613 3.22 -4.71 -5.99
CA LEU A 613 3.88 -5.91 -6.50
C LEU A 613 3.58 -7.09 -5.56
N SER A 614 2.91 -8.10 -6.09
CA SER A 614 2.54 -9.30 -5.35
C SER A 614 3.79 -10.12 -4.96
N GLY A 615 3.62 -10.98 -3.97
CA GLY A 615 4.59 -11.98 -3.55
C GLY A 615 5.65 -11.51 -2.54
N ARG A 616 5.60 -10.25 -2.06
CA ARG A 616 6.66 -9.71 -1.17
C ARG A 616 6.18 -8.92 0.04
N VAL A 617 5.11 -8.15 -0.10
CA VAL A 617 4.64 -7.28 1.00
C VAL A 617 4.18 -8.07 2.24
N ALA A 618 3.83 -9.34 2.11
CA ALA A 618 3.48 -10.22 3.23
C ALA A 618 4.67 -10.77 4.04
N TYR A 619 5.90 -10.37 3.69
CA TYR A 619 7.14 -10.80 4.34
C TYR A 619 7.71 -9.66 5.18
N GLY A 620 8.35 -8.68 4.51
CA GLY A 620 9.03 -7.58 5.18
C GLY A 620 8.14 -6.60 5.92
N VAL A 621 6.93 -6.33 5.42
CA VAL A 621 6.01 -5.38 6.09
C VAL A 621 5.58 -5.87 7.48
N PRO A 622 5.04 -7.09 7.61
CA PRO A 622 4.70 -7.61 8.93
C PRO A 622 5.94 -7.86 9.81
N ALA A 623 7.11 -8.18 9.24
CA ALA A 623 8.34 -8.30 10.02
C ALA A 623 8.70 -6.99 10.76
N ILE A 624 8.62 -5.83 10.09
CA ILE A 624 8.86 -4.53 10.72
C ILE A 624 7.78 -4.19 11.76
N LEU A 625 6.50 -4.54 11.54
CA LEU A 625 5.45 -4.42 12.56
C LEU A 625 5.80 -5.25 13.81
N MET A 626 6.17 -6.51 13.62
CA MET A 626 6.55 -7.39 14.72
C MET A 626 7.81 -6.89 15.44
N PHE A 627 8.77 -6.35 14.69
CA PHE A 627 9.98 -5.74 15.26
C PHE A 627 9.64 -4.50 16.10
N TRP A 628 8.77 -3.62 15.60
CA TRP A 628 8.25 -2.47 16.35
C TRP A 628 7.55 -2.93 17.64
N MET A 629 6.76 -4.01 17.58
CA MET A 629 6.13 -4.60 18.76
C MET A 629 7.17 -5.15 19.75
N LEU A 630 8.26 -5.75 19.29
CA LEU A 630 9.36 -6.17 20.16
C LEU A 630 10.05 -4.98 20.83
N ASP A 631 10.32 -3.91 20.08
CA ASP A 631 10.92 -2.69 20.61
C ASP A 631 10.06 -2.09 21.74
N HIS A 632 8.75 -2.04 21.54
CA HIS A 632 7.84 -1.27 22.40
C HIS A 632 7.14 -2.09 23.48
N LEU A 633 6.69 -3.30 23.14
CA LEU A 633 5.90 -4.16 24.02
C LEU A 633 6.77 -5.24 24.67
N GLY A 634 7.86 -5.65 24.02
CA GLY A 634 8.78 -6.66 24.53
C GLY A 634 9.27 -6.42 25.97
N PRO A 635 9.75 -5.22 26.34
CA PRO A 635 10.23 -4.94 27.70
C PRO A 635 9.14 -5.02 28.77
N LEU A 636 7.87 -4.89 28.36
CA LEU A 636 6.70 -4.97 29.23
C LEU A 636 6.12 -6.38 29.26
N TYR A 637 6.50 -7.23 28.29
CA TYR A 637 5.94 -8.56 28.12
C TYR A 637 6.53 -9.54 29.14
N PRO A 638 5.73 -10.34 29.84
CA PRO A 638 6.25 -11.37 30.73
C PRO A 638 7.16 -12.35 29.97
N GLY A 639 8.45 -12.40 30.33
CA GLY A 639 9.46 -13.20 29.62
C GLY A 639 10.14 -12.49 28.44
N GLY A 640 9.88 -11.19 28.24
CA GLY A 640 10.56 -10.33 27.27
C GLY A 640 10.16 -10.58 25.82
N GLU A 641 10.96 -10.02 24.90
CA GLU A 641 10.81 -10.11 23.45
C GLU A 641 10.73 -11.57 22.97
N ARG A 642 11.60 -12.43 23.54
CA ARG A 642 11.67 -13.86 23.21
C ARG A 642 10.38 -14.59 23.55
N GLN A 643 9.79 -14.33 24.72
CA GLN A 643 8.52 -14.97 25.08
C GLN A 643 7.36 -14.44 24.23
N MET A 644 7.39 -13.16 23.89
CA MET A 644 6.35 -12.55 23.06
C MET A 644 6.24 -13.22 21.68
N GLN A 645 7.36 -13.48 21.00
CA GLN A 645 7.34 -14.17 19.71
C GLN A 645 6.96 -15.65 19.84
N ARG A 646 7.40 -16.33 20.91
CA ARG A 646 7.01 -17.73 21.17
C ARG A 646 5.50 -17.85 21.37
N ASP A 647 4.92 -16.95 22.15
CA ASP A 647 3.48 -16.90 22.37
C ASP A 647 2.70 -16.58 21.09
N PHE A 648 3.30 -15.83 20.15
CA PHE A 648 2.71 -15.60 18.85
C PHE A 648 2.72 -16.87 17.99
N THR A 649 3.87 -17.55 17.90
CA THR A 649 4.01 -18.83 17.18
C THR A 649 3.06 -19.89 17.74
N ASP A 650 2.81 -19.89 19.05
CA ASP A 650 1.97 -20.87 19.75
C ASP A 650 0.48 -20.50 19.83
N ALA A 651 0.09 -19.33 19.32
CA ALA A 651 -1.24 -18.76 19.51
C ALA A 651 -2.36 -19.80 19.25
N SER A 652 -3.18 -20.02 20.28
CA SER A 652 -3.96 -21.26 20.44
C SER A 652 -5.29 -21.28 19.71
N VAL A 653 -5.92 -20.11 19.55
CA VAL A 653 -7.29 -19.94 19.03
C VAL A 653 -7.37 -18.84 17.97
N ASN A 654 -6.55 -17.80 18.11
CA ASN A 654 -6.56 -16.65 17.23
C ASN A 654 -5.44 -16.76 16.18
N THR A 655 -5.75 -16.32 14.96
CA THR A 655 -4.77 -15.99 13.91
C THR A 655 -5.10 -14.62 13.35
N GLY A 656 -4.22 -14.08 12.54
CA GLY A 656 -4.25 -12.71 12.05
C GLY A 656 -4.22 -11.67 13.17
N PHE A 657 -4.93 -10.56 12.95
CA PHE A 657 -5.01 -9.46 13.91
C PHE A 657 -5.57 -9.85 15.28
N ALA A 658 -6.38 -10.91 15.38
CA ALA A 658 -6.84 -11.40 16.68
C ALA A 658 -5.69 -11.95 17.54
N ALA A 659 -4.66 -12.54 16.92
CA ALA A 659 -3.47 -13.01 17.64
C ALA A 659 -2.62 -11.82 18.11
N LEU A 660 -2.39 -10.81 17.25
CA LEU A 660 -1.72 -9.58 17.65
C LEU A 660 -2.45 -8.85 18.79
N ALA A 661 -3.78 -8.78 18.73
CA ALA A 661 -4.59 -8.17 19.78
C ALA A 661 -4.46 -8.90 21.12
N GLN A 662 -4.40 -10.24 21.09
CA GLN A 662 -4.16 -11.04 22.29
C GLN A 662 -2.77 -10.77 22.89
N LEU A 663 -1.73 -10.66 22.06
CA LEU A 663 -0.37 -10.36 22.53
C LEU A 663 -0.28 -8.95 23.14
N ALA A 664 -0.82 -7.94 22.45
CA ALA A 664 -0.89 -6.58 22.96
C ALA A 664 -1.65 -6.51 24.30
N GLY A 665 -2.78 -7.21 24.40
CA GLY A 665 -3.60 -7.24 25.61
C GLY A 665 -2.89 -7.80 26.84
N ARG A 666 -1.89 -8.69 26.68
CA ARG A 666 -1.11 -9.25 27.81
C ARG A 666 -0.25 -8.21 28.52
N VAL A 667 0.06 -7.10 27.87
CA VAL A 667 0.77 -5.96 28.45
C VAL A 667 -0.14 -4.74 28.65
N GLY A 668 -1.46 -4.95 28.59
CA GLY A 668 -2.45 -3.89 28.73
C GLY A 668 -2.53 -2.92 27.55
N ALA A 669 -1.96 -3.27 26.39
CA ALA A 669 -2.04 -2.45 25.18
C ALA A 669 -3.27 -2.81 24.35
N ASP A 670 -3.93 -1.80 23.79
CA ASP A 670 -5.05 -1.96 22.84
C ASP A 670 -4.49 -2.17 21.42
N PHE A 671 -5.01 -3.17 20.71
CA PHE A 671 -4.63 -3.46 19.32
C PHE A 671 -4.81 -2.25 18.38
N ARG A 672 -5.87 -1.47 18.59
CA ARG A 672 -6.15 -0.26 17.81
C ARG A 672 -5.03 0.75 17.97
N ASP A 673 -4.55 0.93 19.20
CA ASP A 673 -3.45 1.85 19.49
C ASP A 673 -2.12 1.32 18.94
N VAL A 674 -1.86 0.01 19.03
CA VAL A 674 -0.69 -0.62 18.40
C VAL A 674 -0.64 -0.34 16.89
N GLN A 675 -1.75 -0.56 16.19
CA GLN A 675 -1.82 -0.31 14.75
C GLN A 675 -1.70 1.18 14.39
N ALA A 676 -2.26 2.07 15.21
CA ALA A 676 -2.15 3.52 14.99
C ALA A 676 -0.73 4.03 15.24
N GLN A 677 -0.08 3.56 16.31
CA GLN A 677 1.27 3.95 16.70
C GLN A 677 2.30 3.43 15.70
N TRP A 678 2.20 2.15 15.31
CA TRP A 678 3.04 1.60 14.25
C TRP A 678 2.84 2.37 12.93
N GLY A 679 1.60 2.55 12.48
CA GLY A 679 1.32 3.30 11.24
C GLY A 679 1.91 4.71 11.25
N ALA A 680 1.75 5.45 12.35
CA ALA A 680 2.36 6.76 12.51
C ALA A 680 3.89 6.72 12.51
N SER A 681 4.50 5.72 13.17
CA SER A 681 5.95 5.59 13.29
C SER A 681 6.65 5.46 11.94
N LEU A 682 5.99 4.91 10.91
CA LEU A 682 6.53 4.79 9.56
C LEU A 682 6.83 6.15 8.89
N PHE A 683 6.27 7.24 9.40
CA PHE A 683 6.51 8.62 8.93
C PHE A 683 7.13 9.53 9.97
N THR A 684 6.96 9.21 11.26
CA THR A 684 7.33 10.10 12.37
C THR A 684 8.62 9.70 13.06
N ASP A 685 9.18 8.53 12.74
CA ASP A 685 10.44 8.08 13.30
C ASP A 685 11.56 9.11 13.17
N ASP A 686 12.33 9.26 14.25
CA ASP A 686 13.43 10.21 14.43
C ASP A 686 13.11 11.70 14.15
N LEU A 687 11.83 12.07 14.08
CA LEU A 687 11.45 13.47 14.06
C LEU A 687 11.56 14.09 15.48
N PRO A 688 12.08 15.33 15.61
CA PRO A 688 12.24 15.96 16.91
C PRO A 688 10.93 16.07 17.68
N GLY A 689 10.96 15.71 18.97
CA GLY A 689 9.82 15.86 19.88
C GLY A 689 8.74 14.78 19.76
N MET A 690 8.91 13.76 18.91
CA MET A 690 7.95 12.67 18.81
C MET A 690 7.87 11.85 20.10
N ALA A 691 6.66 11.45 20.50
CA ALA A 691 6.48 10.54 21.61
C ALA A 691 7.21 9.21 21.32
N PRO A 692 7.82 8.54 22.32
CA PRO A 692 8.60 7.32 22.10
C PRO A 692 7.83 6.22 21.35
N ARG A 693 6.52 6.09 21.57
CA ARG A 693 5.66 5.10 20.87
C ARG A 693 5.54 5.37 19.36
N LEU A 694 5.91 6.54 18.87
CA LEU A 694 5.81 6.93 17.46
C LEU A 694 7.15 6.80 16.73
N THR A 695 8.10 6.02 17.25
CA THR A 695 9.41 5.78 16.63
C THR A 695 9.68 4.29 16.44
N LEU A 696 10.73 3.95 15.70
CA LEU A 696 11.33 2.62 15.61
C LEU A 696 12.68 2.65 16.36
N PRO A 697 12.72 2.40 17.68
CA PRO A 697 13.93 2.54 18.48
C PRO A 697 15.15 1.78 17.95
N SER A 698 14.96 0.63 17.29
CA SER A 698 16.06 -0.14 16.72
C SER A 698 16.58 0.37 15.38
N TRP A 699 15.82 1.18 14.64
CA TRP A 699 16.12 1.49 13.23
C TRP A 699 15.87 2.96 12.89
N ASN A 700 16.86 3.60 12.28
CA ASN A 700 16.78 4.98 11.82
C ASN A 700 16.10 5.05 10.45
N LEU A 701 14.76 5.16 10.41
CA LEU A 701 14.04 5.20 9.14
C LEU A 701 14.46 6.37 8.23
N PRO A 702 14.67 7.61 8.71
CA PRO A 702 15.13 8.69 7.83
C PRO A 702 16.46 8.39 7.12
N SER A 703 17.44 7.81 7.83
CA SER A 703 18.73 7.40 7.25
C SER A 703 18.54 6.27 6.24
N ILE A 704 17.72 5.28 6.55
CA ILE A 704 17.41 4.14 5.66
C ILE A 704 16.72 4.62 4.39
N TRP A 705 15.65 5.42 4.50
CA TRP A 705 14.92 5.97 3.36
C TRP A 705 15.78 6.89 2.49
N ALA A 706 16.78 7.57 3.07
CA ALA A 706 17.73 8.37 2.31
C ALA A 706 18.53 7.55 1.28
N ARG A 707 18.66 6.22 1.45
CA ARG A 707 19.28 5.32 0.46
C ARG A 707 18.35 4.88 -0.66
N PHE A 708 17.04 5.01 -0.49
CA PHE A 708 16.07 4.71 -1.54
C PHE A 708 15.92 5.90 -2.49
N VAL A 709 15.64 5.60 -3.77
CA VAL A 709 15.19 6.60 -4.74
C VAL A 709 13.91 7.25 -4.25
N VAL A 710 13.64 8.51 -4.66
CA VAL A 710 12.48 9.28 -4.20
C VAL A 710 11.16 8.53 -4.37
N THR A 711 10.99 7.79 -5.48
CA THR A 711 9.79 6.98 -5.75
C THR A 711 9.63 5.76 -4.84
N GLY A 712 10.66 5.36 -4.11
CA GLY A 712 10.63 4.29 -3.11
C GLY A 712 10.57 4.76 -1.66
N ARG A 713 10.46 6.08 -1.43
CA ARG A 713 10.29 6.64 -0.09
C ARG A 713 8.80 6.76 0.24
N PRO A 714 8.41 6.59 1.51
CA PRO A 714 7.07 6.96 1.96
C PRO A 714 6.78 8.42 1.62
N THR A 715 5.64 8.70 0.98
CA THR A 715 5.13 10.08 0.81
C THR A 715 3.63 10.06 1.04
N PRO A 716 3.11 10.92 1.92
CA PRO A 716 1.68 11.01 2.19
C PRO A 716 0.95 11.79 1.06
N ILE A 717 -0.37 11.74 1.09
CA ILE A 717 -1.24 12.62 0.31
C ILE A 717 -1.14 14.02 0.90
N GLU A 718 -0.58 14.96 0.14
CA GLU A 718 -0.55 16.37 0.54
C GLU A 718 -1.96 16.98 0.42
N TRP A 719 -2.49 17.49 1.53
CA TRP A 719 -3.81 18.12 1.54
C TRP A 719 -3.69 19.61 1.19
N PRO A 720 -4.31 20.07 0.09
CA PRO A 720 -4.13 21.45 -0.41
C PRO A 720 -4.87 22.51 0.42
N GLY A 721 -5.64 22.11 1.44
CA GLY A 721 -6.60 22.97 2.13
C GLY A 721 -7.83 23.27 1.27
N GLY A 722 -8.74 24.10 1.78
CA GLY A 722 -9.96 24.45 1.06
C GLY A 722 -11.04 23.36 1.06
N SER A 723 -12.14 23.65 0.33
CA SER A 723 -13.25 22.72 0.10
C SER A 723 -12.91 21.70 -1.00
N VAL A 724 -12.11 20.69 -0.64
CA VAL A 724 -11.68 19.61 -1.55
C VAL A 724 -12.28 18.29 -1.10
N SER A 725 -12.69 17.45 -2.05
CA SER A 725 -13.08 16.07 -1.79
C SER A 725 -12.21 15.10 -2.60
N ARG A 726 -11.84 13.97 -1.98
CA ARG A 726 -11.10 12.88 -2.62
C ARG A 726 -11.68 11.55 -2.13
N VAL A 727 -11.93 10.62 -3.05
CA VAL A 727 -12.21 9.23 -2.69
C VAL A 727 -10.90 8.45 -2.78
N VAL A 728 -10.60 7.67 -1.74
CA VAL A 728 -9.46 6.74 -1.70
C VAL A 728 -9.96 5.33 -1.36
N ALA A 729 -9.40 4.30 -1.97
CA ALA A 729 -9.76 2.91 -1.67
C ALA A 729 -8.80 2.33 -0.64
N VAL A 730 -9.24 2.16 0.61
CA VAL A 730 -8.39 1.66 1.70
C VAL A 730 -8.64 0.17 1.91
N ARG A 731 -7.59 -0.64 1.76
CA ARG A 731 -7.64 -2.09 1.89
C ARG A 731 -7.40 -2.57 3.32
N GLY A 732 -7.84 -3.80 3.61
CA GLY A 732 -7.62 -4.46 4.90
C GLY A 732 -6.16 -4.40 5.37
N GLY A 733 -5.98 -3.98 6.62
CA GLY A 733 -4.66 -3.81 7.26
C GLY A 733 -3.86 -2.59 6.80
N SER A 734 -4.37 -1.79 5.86
CA SER A 734 -3.64 -0.66 5.27
C SER A 734 -4.13 0.70 5.76
N SER A 735 -3.36 1.76 5.45
CA SER A 735 -3.68 3.15 5.83
C SER A 735 -3.49 4.11 4.67
N ALA A 736 -4.42 5.04 4.48
CA ALA A 736 -4.16 6.26 3.72
C ALA A 736 -3.55 7.30 4.64
N TYR A 737 -2.45 7.92 4.21
CA TYR A 737 -1.72 8.93 4.97
C TYR A 737 -1.97 10.29 4.34
N VAL A 738 -2.48 11.23 5.12
CA VAL A 738 -2.81 12.60 4.66
C VAL A 738 -2.00 13.59 5.49
N ARG A 739 -1.27 14.47 4.82
CA ARG A 739 -0.43 15.48 5.45
C ARG A 739 -1.02 16.87 5.26
N PHE A 740 -0.99 17.64 6.34
CA PHE A 740 -1.37 19.05 6.39
C PHE A 740 -0.16 19.85 6.83
N ALA A 741 0.39 20.68 5.94
CA ALA A 741 1.61 21.45 6.21
C ALA A 741 1.41 22.94 5.94
N GLY A 742 2.13 23.77 6.70
CA GLY A 742 2.20 25.22 6.49
C GLY A 742 1.00 26.03 7.00
N PRO A 743 0.99 27.35 6.72
CA PRO A 743 -0.02 28.26 7.22
C PRO A 743 -1.43 27.91 6.71
N ARG A 744 -2.39 27.84 7.62
CA ARG A 744 -3.79 27.50 7.31
C ARG A 744 -4.75 28.10 8.34
N PRO A 745 -6.01 28.42 7.95
CA PRO A 745 -7.07 28.64 8.93
C PRO A 745 -7.44 27.31 9.62
N ALA A 746 -8.24 27.40 10.69
CA ALA A 746 -8.85 26.22 11.28
C ALA A 746 -9.58 25.41 10.19
N THR A 747 -9.25 24.13 10.11
CA THR A 747 -9.65 23.26 8.99
C THR A 747 -10.42 22.07 9.54
N ALA A 748 -11.65 21.87 9.06
CA ALA A 748 -12.38 20.64 9.31
C ALA A 748 -12.07 19.63 8.21
N PHE A 749 -11.79 18.40 8.61
CA PHE A 749 -11.50 17.28 7.73
C PHE A 749 -12.36 16.09 8.13
N THR A 750 -13.24 15.67 7.22
CA THR A 750 -14.10 14.50 7.41
C THR A 750 -13.53 13.29 6.71
N VAL A 751 -13.62 12.16 7.39
CA VAL A 751 -13.38 10.84 6.82
C VAL A 751 -14.68 10.06 6.93
N GLY A 752 -15.33 9.79 5.81
CA GLY A 752 -16.60 9.08 5.77
C GLY A 752 -16.60 7.98 4.73
N SER A 753 -17.65 7.17 4.69
CA SER A 753 -17.83 6.21 3.60
C SER A 753 -18.17 6.94 2.30
N ALA A 754 -17.59 6.50 1.18
CA ALA A 754 -18.05 6.93 -0.15
C ALA A 754 -19.32 6.16 -0.60
N THR A 755 -19.78 5.20 0.21
CA THR A 755 -20.98 4.38 -0.04
C THR A 755 -21.99 4.56 1.09
N ALA A 756 -23.15 3.91 0.99
CA ALA A 756 -24.15 3.90 2.05
C ALA A 756 -23.73 3.10 3.30
N ALA A 757 -22.70 2.24 3.20
CA ALA A 757 -22.25 1.41 4.32
C ALA A 757 -21.33 2.18 5.27
N PRO A 758 -21.47 2.07 6.61
CA PRO A 758 -20.60 2.76 7.56
C PRO A 758 -19.18 2.18 7.59
N LEU A 759 -18.21 2.98 8.05
CA LEU A 759 -16.81 2.58 8.22
C LEU A 759 -16.61 1.75 9.51
N GLY A 760 -17.10 0.51 9.53
CA GLY A 760 -17.16 -0.33 10.73
C GLY A 760 -15.80 -0.71 11.34
N ASP A 761 -14.86 -1.17 10.51
CA ASP A 761 -13.52 -1.63 10.93
C ASP A 761 -12.43 -0.57 10.70
N PHE A 762 -12.79 0.70 10.79
CA PHE A 762 -11.84 1.79 10.60
C PHE A 762 -11.42 2.43 11.91
N GLN A 763 -10.34 3.20 11.82
CA GLN A 763 -9.99 4.25 12.75
C GLN A 763 -9.32 5.41 12.01
N VAL A 764 -9.36 6.58 12.63
CA VAL A 764 -8.58 7.74 12.18
C VAL A 764 -7.63 8.12 13.29
N TRP A 765 -6.35 8.22 13.01
CA TRP A 765 -5.37 8.73 13.96
C TRP A 765 -4.75 10.02 13.44
N VAL A 766 -4.35 10.89 14.35
CA VAL A 766 -3.81 12.21 14.06
C VAL A 766 -2.57 12.42 14.91
N VAL A 767 -1.47 12.85 14.29
CA VAL A 767 -0.23 13.24 14.97
C VAL A 767 0.09 14.68 14.63
N ARG A 768 0.45 15.48 15.64
CA ARG A 768 1.08 16.79 15.40
C ARG A 768 2.58 16.60 15.25
N VAL A 769 3.07 16.79 14.04
CA VAL A 769 4.47 16.59 13.66
C VAL A 769 5.33 17.81 13.98
N ARG A 770 4.78 19.02 13.80
CA ARG A 770 5.41 20.32 14.13
C ARG A 770 4.37 21.34 14.62
#